data_AF-A0A9R1W294-F1
#
_entry.id   AF-A0A9R1W294-F1
#
_cell.length_a   1.000
_cell.length_b   1.000
_cell.length_c   1.000
_cell.angle_alpha   90.00
_cell.angle_beta   90.00
_cell.angle_gamma   90.00
#
_symmetry.space_group_name_H-M   'P 1'
#
loop_
_entity.id
_entity.type
_entity.pdbx_description
1 polymer ?
#
loop_
_entity_poly.entity_id
_entity_poly.type
_entity_poly.pdbx_seq_one_letter_code
_entity_poly.pdbx_strand_id
1 'polypeptide(L)'
;MMEKTDHARKLYKRMRLWELPDQYVAEPIDGSSGSCLVVKRDGSMTLVDEIPDCTTVRVPKIQTIYGVVGILKLLAGSYLLAITERENVGLYLGHPIYKVLSLKVFPCDRSPKSSRDEKKKMESEFSSLLKVAERTPGLYFSYHVNITLSAQRLNDLGVEATKIPLWRQAEPRFVWNNYMLELLIDNKLEAYILPIIQGSTRMWRRGADDDGYVANFVESEQIIQVKGYTASFVQVRGSIPYVWEQIVDLSYKPKFEIMKPEKAAHISERHFLDLRKKYGNVIAIDLVNTRGDEGRLSEKFATSMEKILNDDVRYLHFDFHKICGHVHFERLSILYEQIEDFLIKNRYHLLNEKREKVETQIGVVRTNCIDCLDRTNVTQSMIGRKMLEFQLQRLGLFDADENISTHSNLNDSFKILWANHGDDISIQYSGTPALKGDFVRVGRRTTRGMLKDGYNALMRYYLNNFVDGTKQDSIDLVQGHYIVSLTRDMSPKRKGGIANIAPFPVVVGVILMGIFFALLSLVRGSFYETFLKCMSHRNSSDRVSSILYNPNNSSYTSTLQAYIRNKRFNTSTTPKPIIIVTPLHQTHVQSTIFCSKNLSINLRIRSGGHDFEGLSYVSYTRHFLLLDMSNLRTIDVNITEETAIVEVGATIGELYYRIWEKSKVHAFPAGVCSTVGIGGHISGGGYGVLMRKYGLTVDNIVDAMIVDVNGRVLDRKSMGEDLFWAIRGGGGASFGVILSYKLRLVGVPETVTVFRVSKSSEEKGIDIVNRWQYVADKIDRDLFIRLYIKPDNAKKTIEAEFTGFFLGDSDRLVSVMNKGFPELGIQKDDCKEMSWIESELFWSSTDKAPVEVLLDRSLFKSQYAKRKSDFLQIPIPKDGMESLLRKMMELRVVGLAFNPYGGRMSEIPDWETPFPHRAGNIFKIHYSVNWHEEGSELAAYYVNQTRVLYDFMTPFVSKDPRGAYLNYRDLDIGVSSVGNNSYSEGKVYGEKYFKGNFDRLVKVKTMVDPGIFFTDEQSIPPRFDSRYRRMFR
;
A
#
# COMPACT_ATOMS: atom_id res chain seq x y z
N MET A 1 -41.94 3.10 -67.45
CA MET A 1 -42.19 1.82 -66.75
C MET A 1 -41.89 2.03 -65.28
N MET A 2 -42.89 1.86 -64.42
CA MET A 2 -42.78 2.03 -62.98
C MET A 2 -41.85 0.96 -62.39
N GLU A 3 -40.68 1.37 -61.88
CA GLU A 3 -39.95 0.55 -60.91
C GLU A 3 -40.71 0.59 -59.58
N LYS A 4 -41.32 -0.54 -59.23
CA LYS A 4 -41.79 -0.84 -57.87
C LYS A 4 -40.62 -0.61 -56.91
N THR A 5 -40.66 0.50 -56.18
CA THR A 5 -39.61 0.90 -55.25
C THR A 5 -39.69 0.02 -54.01
N ASP A 6 -38.56 -0.64 -53.72
CA ASP A 6 -38.32 -1.68 -52.72
C ASP A 6 -38.63 -1.20 -51.29
N HIS A 7 -39.91 -1.27 -50.87
CA HIS A 7 -40.35 -0.92 -49.51
C HIS A 7 -39.93 -1.94 -48.44
N ALA A 8 -39.39 -3.11 -48.83
CA ALA A 8 -39.15 -4.24 -47.93
C ALA A 8 -37.86 -4.15 -47.08
N ARG A 9 -37.00 -3.14 -47.29
CA ARG A 9 -35.64 -3.12 -46.71
C ARG A 9 -35.33 -1.97 -45.75
N LYS A 10 -36.31 -1.13 -45.41
CA LYS A 10 -36.11 0.01 -44.51
C LYS A 10 -36.55 -0.36 -43.10
N LEU A 11 -35.68 -0.12 -42.12
CA LEU A 11 -35.99 -0.28 -40.69
C LEU A 11 -37.08 0.69 -40.26
N TYR A 12 -38.04 0.22 -39.47
CA TYR A 12 -39.08 1.07 -38.90
C TYR A 12 -38.51 2.01 -37.83
N LYS A 13 -38.80 3.30 -37.98
CA LYS A 13 -38.23 4.39 -37.14
C LYS A 13 -39.11 4.76 -35.96
N ARG A 14 -40.40 4.44 -36.03
CA ARG A 14 -41.41 4.73 -35.01
C ARG A 14 -42.57 3.74 -35.11
N MET A 15 -42.91 3.11 -33.99
CA MET A 15 -43.99 2.14 -33.91
C MET A 15 -44.87 2.40 -32.68
N ARG A 16 -46.13 1.96 -32.71
CA ARG A 16 -47.00 1.82 -31.54
C ARG A 16 -46.94 0.38 -31.07
N LEU A 17 -46.58 0.18 -29.80
CA LEU A 17 -46.63 -1.12 -29.16
C LEU A 17 -47.94 -1.24 -28.38
N TRP A 18 -48.80 -2.14 -28.85
CA TRP A 18 -50.08 -2.49 -28.26
C TRP A 18 -49.87 -3.66 -27.30
N GLU A 19 -50.21 -3.46 -26.03
CA GLU A 19 -50.20 -4.51 -25.01
C GLU A 19 -51.61 -5.11 -24.88
N LEU A 20 -51.82 -6.25 -25.54
CA LEU A 20 -53.06 -7.03 -25.49
C LEU A 20 -52.93 -8.16 -24.45
N PRO A 21 -54.05 -8.71 -23.93
CA PRO A 21 -54.02 -9.75 -22.90
C PRO A 21 -53.19 -10.99 -23.26
N ASP A 22 -53.15 -11.35 -24.54
CA ASP A 22 -52.63 -12.59 -25.10
C ASP A 22 -51.46 -12.40 -26.09
N GLN A 23 -51.10 -11.15 -26.41
CA GLN A 23 -50.02 -10.82 -27.36
C GLN A 23 -49.53 -9.37 -27.22
N TYR A 24 -48.39 -9.08 -27.82
CA TYR A 24 -47.91 -7.73 -28.08
C TYR A 24 -47.93 -7.47 -29.59
N VAL A 25 -48.38 -6.29 -30.01
CA VAL A 25 -48.41 -5.93 -31.44
C VAL A 25 -47.61 -4.65 -31.64
N ALA A 26 -46.54 -4.70 -32.44
CA ALA A 26 -45.77 -3.53 -32.85
C ALA A 26 -46.24 -3.08 -34.24
N GLU A 27 -46.94 -1.94 -34.28
CA GLU A 27 -47.51 -1.33 -35.48
C GLU A 27 -46.60 -0.19 -35.96
N PRO A 28 -46.08 -0.21 -37.21
CA PRO A 28 -45.29 0.90 -37.75
C PRO A 28 -46.17 2.14 -38.00
N ILE A 29 -45.72 3.31 -37.53
CA ILE A 29 -46.44 4.60 -37.65
C ILE A 29 -45.57 5.72 -38.24
N ASP A 30 -44.45 5.36 -38.86
CA ASP A 30 -43.48 6.27 -39.47
C ASP A 30 -43.77 6.58 -40.95
N GLY A 31 -44.98 6.25 -41.42
CA GLY A 31 -45.45 6.52 -42.78
C GLY A 31 -45.17 5.40 -43.79
N SER A 32 -44.60 4.26 -43.37
CA SER A 32 -44.49 3.06 -44.19
C SER A 32 -45.70 2.15 -44.05
N SER A 33 -46.30 1.72 -45.17
CA SER A 33 -47.40 0.74 -45.22
C SER A 33 -46.87 -0.70 -44.99
N GLY A 34 -46.42 -0.99 -43.77
CA GLY A 34 -45.80 -2.27 -43.41
C GLY A 34 -46.63 -3.12 -42.46
N SER A 35 -46.50 -4.45 -42.55
CA SER A 35 -47.18 -5.40 -41.66
C SER A 35 -46.75 -5.24 -40.20
N CYS A 36 -47.70 -5.36 -39.28
CA CYS A 36 -47.49 -5.32 -37.84
C CYS A 36 -46.79 -6.59 -37.34
N LEU A 37 -45.85 -6.45 -36.42
CA LEU A 37 -45.22 -7.59 -35.75
C LEU A 37 -46.05 -8.00 -34.53
N VAL A 38 -46.61 -9.21 -34.56
CA VAL A 38 -47.28 -9.83 -33.42
C VAL A 38 -46.30 -10.74 -32.70
N VAL A 39 -46.11 -10.50 -31.41
CA VAL A 39 -45.36 -11.36 -30.49
C VAL A 39 -46.36 -11.99 -29.54
N LYS A 40 -46.63 -13.29 -29.71
CA LYS A 40 -47.52 -14.03 -28.82
C LYS A 40 -46.83 -14.28 -27.46
N ARG A 41 -47.65 -14.60 -26.46
CA ARG A 41 -47.19 -14.81 -25.08
C ARG A 41 -46.26 -16.03 -24.93
N ASP A 42 -46.30 -16.99 -25.87
CA ASP A 42 -45.34 -18.11 -25.97
C ASP A 42 -44.00 -17.73 -26.62
N GLY A 43 -43.82 -16.47 -27.01
CA GLY A 43 -42.63 -15.96 -27.70
C GLY A 43 -42.59 -16.25 -29.20
N SER A 44 -43.65 -16.82 -29.79
CA SER A 44 -43.80 -16.96 -31.24
C SER A 44 -44.11 -15.62 -31.90
N MET A 45 -43.61 -15.43 -33.13
CA MET A 45 -43.69 -14.16 -33.86
C MET A 45 -44.32 -14.37 -35.23
N THR A 46 -45.26 -13.49 -35.60
CA THR A 46 -45.91 -13.50 -36.92
C THR A 46 -46.14 -12.07 -37.41
N LEU A 47 -46.11 -11.86 -38.73
CA LEU A 47 -46.51 -10.60 -39.35
C LEU A 47 -48.00 -10.64 -39.69
N VAL A 48 -48.73 -9.56 -39.41
CA VAL A 48 -50.14 -9.38 -39.74
C VAL A 48 -50.36 -8.02 -40.40
N ASP A 49 -51.27 -7.92 -41.36
CA ASP A 49 -51.49 -6.67 -42.10
C ASP A 49 -52.41 -5.69 -41.38
N GLU A 50 -53.25 -6.18 -40.47
CA GLU A 50 -54.18 -5.38 -39.66
C GLU A 50 -54.06 -5.74 -38.18
N ILE A 51 -54.36 -4.77 -37.29
CA ILE A 51 -54.35 -4.99 -35.85
C ILE A 51 -55.47 -5.98 -35.51
N PRO A 52 -55.20 -7.08 -34.77
CA PRO A 52 -56.22 -8.06 -34.41
C PRO A 52 -57.41 -7.44 -33.65
N ASP A 53 -58.64 -7.80 -34.02
CA ASP A 53 -59.88 -7.28 -33.43
C ASP A 53 -59.92 -7.47 -31.90
N CYS A 54 -60.02 -6.36 -31.17
CA CYS A 54 -59.94 -6.34 -29.71
C CYS A 54 -61.32 -6.67 -29.10
N THR A 55 -61.60 -7.95 -28.86
CA THR A 55 -62.88 -8.44 -28.29
C THR A 55 -63.00 -8.31 -26.76
N THR A 56 -62.13 -7.54 -26.09
CA THR A 56 -62.01 -7.52 -24.62
C THR A 56 -62.45 -6.19 -23.96
N VAL A 57 -63.00 -6.29 -22.73
CA VAL A 57 -63.60 -5.19 -21.94
C VAL A 57 -62.57 -4.15 -21.41
N ARG A 58 -61.26 -4.38 -21.59
CA ARG A 58 -60.20 -3.47 -21.09
C ARG A 58 -59.54 -2.71 -22.25
N VAL A 59 -59.42 -1.39 -22.09
CA VAL A 59 -58.68 -0.52 -23.02
C VAL A 59 -57.22 -0.98 -23.08
N PRO A 60 -56.67 -1.30 -24.27
CA PRO A 60 -55.29 -1.76 -24.40
C PRO A 60 -54.31 -0.63 -24.07
N LYS A 61 -53.20 -0.98 -23.42
CA LYS A 61 -52.14 -0.02 -23.13
C LYS A 61 -51.29 0.17 -24.37
N ILE A 62 -51.24 1.40 -24.88
CA ILE A 62 -50.50 1.76 -26.10
C ILE A 62 -49.34 2.65 -25.70
N GLN A 63 -48.15 2.37 -26.22
CA GLN A 63 -46.96 3.20 -26.03
C GLN A 63 -46.17 3.32 -27.34
N THR A 64 -45.47 4.45 -27.52
CA THR A 64 -44.57 4.60 -28.67
C THR A 64 -43.25 3.90 -28.39
N ILE A 65 -42.74 3.16 -29.38
CA ILE A 65 -41.40 2.60 -29.39
C ILE A 65 -40.64 3.03 -30.64
N TYR A 66 -39.31 3.02 -30.57
CA TYR A 66 -38.42 3.46 -31.63
C TYR A 66 -37.56 2.35 -32.22
N GLY A 67 -37.67 1.13 -31.70
CA GLY A 67 -36.95 -0.04 -32.19
C GLY A 67 -37.25 -1.24 -31.31
N VAL A 68 -37.28 -2.43 -31.92
CA VAL A 68 -37.31 -3.70 -31.19
C VAL A 68 -35.85 -4.10 -30.95
N VAL A 69 -35.49 -4.25 -29.67
CA VAL A 69 -34.12 -4.67 -29.29
C VAL A 69 -33.94 -6.16 -29.58
N GLY A 70 -34.98 -6.96 -29.35
CA GLY A 70 -35.02 -8.38 -29.64
C GLY A 70 -35.87 -9.14 -28.62
N ILE A 71 -35.82 -10.47 -28.68
CA ILE A 71 -36.49 -11.37 -27.74
C ILE A 71 -35.45 -12.18 -26.97
N LEU A 72 -35.61 -12.23 -25.66
CA LEU A 72 -34.79 -13.04 -24.77
C LEU A 72 -35.60 -14.23 -24.25
N LYS A 73 -35.14 -15.45 -24.53
CA LYS A 73 -35.73 -16.69 -24.00
C LYS A 73 -34.99 -17.15 -22.75
N LEU A 74 -35.69 -17.19 -21.62
CA LEU A 74 -35.17 -17.66 -20.34
C LEU A 74 -35.96 -18.88 -19.85
N LEU A 75 -35.45 -19.58 -18.82
CA LEU A 75 -36.14 -20.75 -18.22
C LEU A 75 -37.54 -20.45 -17.70
N ALA A 76 -37.79 -19.20 -17.29
CA ALA A 76 -39.08 -18.74 -16.79
C ALA A 76 -40.06 -18.29 -17.89
N GLY A 77 -39.54 -17.98 -19.08
CA GLY A 77 -40.35 -17.51 -20.19
C GLY A 77 -39.63 -16.62 -21.20
N SER A 78 -40.37 -16.14 -22.19
CA SER A 78 -39.87 -15.20 -23.21
C SER A 78 -40.09 -13.74 -22.78
N TYR A 79 -39.16 -12.85 -23.16
CA TYR A 79 -39.22 -11.42 -22.82
C TYR A 79 -38.90 -10.58 -24.07
N LEU A 80 -39.80 -9.66 -24.42
CA LEU A 80 -39.62 -8.70 -25.50
C LEU A 80 -38.95 -7.42 -24.97
N LEU A 81 -37.87 -6.97 -25.60
CA LEU A 81 -37.20 -5.72 -25.25
C LEU A 81 -37.42 -4.68 -26.36
N ALA A 82 -37.78 -3.44 -25.97
CA ALA A 82 -37.98 -2.35 -26.92
C ALA A 82 -37.41 -1.02 -26.43
N ILE A 83 -36.99 -0.18 -27.38
CA ILE A 83 -36.52 1.19 -27.15
C ILE A 83 -37.73 2.10 -27.02
N THR A 84 -37.89 2.74 -25.87
CA THR A 84 -39.02 3.65 -25.58
C THR A 84 -38.64 5.12 -25.72
N GLU A 85 -37.35 5.46 -25.56
CA GLU A 85 -36.85 6.82 -25.72
C GLU A 85 -35.47 6.82 -26.39
N ARG A 86 -35.22 7.79 -27.28
CA ARG A 86 -33.95 7.98 -27.99
C ARG A 86 -33.63 9.46 -28.20
N GLU A 87 -32.35 9.77 -28.32
CA GLU A 87 -31.83 11.11 -28.61
C GLU A 87 -30.98 11.08 -29.89
N ASN A 88 -31.08 12.11 -30.75
CA ASN A 88 -30.15 12.28 -31.86
C ASN A 88 -28.88 12.97 -31.35
N VAL A 89 -27.74 12.29 -31.41
CA VAL A 89 -26.47 12.77 -30.85
C VAL A 89 -25.51 13.34 -31.92
N GLY A 90 -25.85 13.22 -33.20
CA GLY A 90 -25.03 13.74 -34.28
C GLY A 90 -25.21 13.04 -35.62
N LEU A 91 -24.36 13.40 -36.57
CA LEU A 91 -24.31 12.83 -37.91
C LEU A 91 -22.99 12.08 -38.12
N TYR A 92 -23.06 10.88 -38.67
CA TYR A 92 -21.92 10.08 -39.12
C TYR A 92 -22.06 9.86 -40.63
N LEU A 93 -21.11 10.38 -41.41
CA LEU A 93 -21.15 10.36 -42.88
C LEU A 93 -22.49 10.88 -43.47
N GLY A 94 -23.12 11.85 -42.80
CA GLY A 94 -24.41 12.43 -43.19
C GLY A 94 -25.65 11.69 -42.67
N HIS A 95 -25.49 10.57 -41.97
CA HIS A 95 -26.58 9.79 -41.38
C HIS A 95 -26.72 10.04 -39.88
N PRO A 96 -27.95 10.14 -39.35
CA PRO A 96 -28.18 10.41 -37.93
C PRO A 96 -27.81 9.20 -37.05
N ILE A 97 -27.15 9.50 -35.94
CA ILE A 97 -26.81 8.54 -34.89
C ILE A 97 -27.70 8.81 -33.68
N TYR A 98 -28.28 7.73 -33.15
CA TYR A 98 -29.17 7.80 -32.00
C TYR A 98 -28.57 7.12 -30.79
N LYS A 99 -28.74 7.74 -29.64
CA LYS A 99 -28.45 7.18 -28.32
C LYS A 99 -29.74 6.66 -27.71
N VAL A 100 -29.72 5.45 -27.17
CA VAL A 100 -30.84 4.89 -26.40
C VAL A 100 -30.90 5.58 -25.04
N LEU A 101 -32.04 6.18 -24.69
CA LEU A 101 -32.26 6.80 -23.38
C LEU A 101 -33.01 5.87 -22.42
N SER A 102 -33.95 5.08 -22.95
CA SER A 102 -34.78 4.18 -22.13
C SER A 102 -35.10 2.88 -22.88
N LEU A 103 -34.84 1.76 -22.21
CA LEU A 103 -35.24 0.41 -22.61
C LEU A 103 -36.31 -0.11 -21.67
N LYS A 104 -37.23 -0.92 -22.21
CA LYS A 104 -38.27 -1.56 -21.42
C LYS A 104 -38.42 -3.02 -21.81
N VAL A 105 -38.53 -3.87 -20.78
CA VAL A 105 -38.72 -5.31 -20.88
C VAL A 105 -40.20 -5.64 -20.69
N PHE A 106 -40.73 -6.44 -21.61
CA PHE A 106 -42.12 -6.89 -21.64
C PHE A 106 -42.15 -8.41 -21.50
N PRO A 107 -42.63 -8.97 -20.38
CA PRO A 107 -42.73 -10.41 -20.21
C PRO A 107 -43.79 -10.98 -21.17
N CYS A 108 -43.42 -11.99 -21.94
CA CYS A 108 -44.35 -12.70 -22.82
C CYS A 108 -45.11 -13.77 -22.03
N ASP A 109 -44.52 -14.44 -21.04
CA ASP A 109 -45.24 -15.47 -20.29
C ASP A 109 -46.12 -14.92 -19.15
N ARG A 110 -47.33 -15.49 -19.03
CA ARG A 110 -48.01 -15.64 -17.74
C ARG A 110 -47.82 -17.09 -17.31
N SER A 111 -46.67 -17.41 -16.72
CA SER A 111 -46.42 -18.80 -16.33
C SER A 111 -47.42 -19.28 -15.24
N PRO A 112 -47.81 -20.56 -15.25
CA PRO A 112 -49.09 -21.06 -14.78
C PRO A 112 -49.13 -21.21 -13.25
N LYS A 113 -50.34 -21.22 -12.69
CA LYS A 113 -50.66 -21.41 -11.26
C LYS A 113 -50.20 -22.74 -10.62
N SER A 114 -49.19 -23.44 -11.16
CA SER A 114 -48.57 -24.58 -10.49
C SER A 114 -47.10 -24.76 -10.90
N SER A 115 -46.16 -24.36 -10.03
CA SER A 115 -44.92 -25.13 -9.79
C SER A 115 -44.07 -24.57 -8.65
N ARG A 116 -43.35 -25.50 -8.01
CA ARG A 116 -42.45 -25.46 -6.84
C ARG A 116 -41.74 -24.12 -6.58
N ASP A 117 -41.56 -23.80 -5.30
CA ASP A 117 -40.92 -22.59 -4.75
C ASP A 117 -39.56 -22.21 -5.39
N GLU A 118 -38.86 -23.17 -5.99
CA GLU A 118 -37.62 -22.95 -6.75
C GLU A 118 -37.82 -22.09 -8.01
N LYS A 119 -38.94 -22.22 -8.75
CA LYS A 119 -39.20 -21.39 -9.95
C LYS A 119 -39.49 -19.93 -9.60
N LYS A 120 -40.21 -19.67 -8.50
CA LYS A 120 -40.47 -18.30 -8.02
C LYS A 120 -39.18 -17.57 -7.62
N LYS A 121 -38.26 -18.31 -6.99
CA LYS A 121 -36.95 -17.77 -6.61
C LYS A 121 -36.10 -17.40 -7.83
N MET A 122 -36.08 -18.26 -8.85
CA MET A 122 -35.39 -17.98 -10.11
C MET A 122 -36.03 -16.82 -10.90
N GLU A 123 -37.36 -16.72 -10.94
CA GLU A 123 -38.07 -15.59 -11.59
C GLU A 123 -37.71 -14.24 -10.94
N SER A 124 -37.66 -14.19 -9.60
CA SER A 124 -37.25 -12.99 -8.87
C SER A 124 -35.81 -12.58 -9.18
N GLU A 125 -34.93 -13.56 -9.37
CA GLU A 125 -33.52 -13.33 -9.70
C GLU A 125 -33.37 -12.80 -11.14
N PHE A 126 -33.99 -13.44 -12.14
CA PHE A 126 -33.99 -12.95 -13.52
C PHE A 126 -34.64 -11.58 -13.67
N SER A 127 -35.74 -11.30 -12.95
CA SER A 127 -36.37 -9.98 -12.96
C SER A 127 -35.43 -8.89 -12.45
N SER A 128 -34.58 -9.20 -11.47
CA SER A 128 -33.58 -8.27 -10.96
C SER A 128 -32.48 -7.97 -12.00
N LEU A 129 -32.00 -8.99 -12.72
CA LEU A 129 -31.01 -8.83 -13.79
C LEU A 129 -31.58 -8.08 -14.99
N LEU A 130 -32.82 -8.36 -15.40
CA LEU A 130 -33.48 -7.65 -16.50
C LEU A 130 -33.65 -6.14 -16.21
N LYS A 131 -33.93 -5.76 -14.95
CA LYS A 131 -33.95 -4.34 -14.54
C LYS A 131 -32.58 -3.67 -14.61
N VAL A 132 -31.50 -4.43 -14.46
CA VAL A 132 -30.13 -3.92 -14.66
C VAL A 132 -29.88 -3.73 -16.15
N ALA A 133 -30.30 -4.68 -17.00
CA ALA A 133 -30.20 -4.58 -18.46
C ALA A 133 -30.93 -3.34 -19.02
N GLU A 134 -32.11 -3.00 -18.50
CA GLU A 134 -32.86 -1.79 -18.88
C GLU A 134 -32.07 -0.49 -18.65
N ARG A 135 -31.15 -0.49 -17.70
CA ARG A 135 -30.34 0.68 -17.30
C ARG A 135 -28.97 0.71 -17.96
N THR A 136 -28.72 -0.15 -18.96
CA THR A 136 -27.44 -0.24 -19.65
C THR A 136 -27.11 1.07 -20.36
N PRO A 137 -26.05 1.79 -19.97
CA PRO A 137 -25.70 3.06 -20.59
C PRO A 137 -24.84 2.85 -21.86
N GLY A 138 -24.82 3.86 -22.72
CA GLY A 138 -23.88 3.91 -23.86
C GLY A 138 -24.26 3.02 -25.05
N LEU A 139 -25.56 2.77 -25.23
CA LEU A 139 -26.09 2.07 -26.39
C LEU A 139 -26.41 3.06 -27.51
N TYR A 140 -25.87 2.81 -28.70
CA TYR A 140 -26.07 3.64 -29.89
C TYR A 140 -26.59 2.81 -31.06
N PHE A 141 -27.25 3.45 -32.02
CA PHE A 141 -27.69 2.81 -33.25
C PHE A 141 -27.93 3.84 -34.36
N SER A 142 -28.06 3.36 -35.59
CA SER A 142 -28.56 4.13 -36.72
C SER A 142 -29.53 3.28 -37.54
N TYR A 143 -30.53 3.91 -38.15
CA TYR A 143 -31.44 3.23 -39.08
C TYR A 143 -30.89 3.16 -40.50
N HIS A 144 -29.79 3.86 -40.79
CA HIS A 144 -29.36 4.15 -42.16
C HIS A 144 -27.94 3.70 -42.48
N VAL A 145 -27.06 3.65 -41.48
CA VAL A 145 -25.64 3.35 -41.68
C VAL A 145 -25.16 2.34 -40.64
N ASN A 146 -24.25 1.47 -41.07
CA ASN A 146 -23.61 0.53 -40.19
C ASN A 146 -22.49 1.22 -39.39
N ILE A 147 -22.74 1.44 -38.10
CA ILE A 147 -21.80 2.10 -37.19
C ILE A 147 -20.83 1.15 -36.48
N THR A 148 -20.86 -0.15 -36.80
CA THR A 148 -19.87 -1.12 -36.29
C THR A 148 -18.62 -1.20 -37.17
N LEU A 149 -18.60 -0.50 -38.30
CA LEU A 149 -17.50 -0.48 -39.26
C LEU A 149 -16.94 0.93 -39.39
N SER A 150 -15.62 1.00 -39.50
CA SER A 150 -14.89 2.23 -39.82
C SER A 150 -15.27 2.77 -41.19
N ALA A 151 -15.12 4.07 -41.42
CA ALA A 151 -15.33 4.74 -42.70
C ALA A 151 -14.57 4.06 -43.87
N GLN A 152 -13.33 3.60 -43.64
CA GLN A 152 -12.56 2.86 -44.66
C GLN A 152 -13.27 1.56 -45.07
N ARG A 153 -13.60 0.71 -44.10
CA ARG A 153 -14.31 -0.55 -44.35
C ARG A 153 -15.69 -0.34 -44.99
N LEU A 154 -16.39 0.72 -44.62
CA LEU A 154 -17.65 1.10 -45.28
C LEU A 154 -17.42 1.51 -46.75
N ASN A 155 -16.35 2.23 -47.05
CA ASN A 155 -15.98 2.59 -48.42
C ASN A 155 -15.59 1.35 -49.24
N ASP A 156 -14.83 0.42 -48.66
CA ASP A 156 -14.41 -0.82 -49.33
C ASP A 156 -15.61 -1.73 -49.69
N LEU A 157 -16.72 -1.69 -48.93
CA LEU A 157 -17.96 -2.40 -49.26
C LEU A 157 -18.70 -1.80 -50.48
N GLY A 158 -18.41 -0.55 -50.85
CA GLY A 158 -18.97 0.12 -52.03
C GLY A 158 -20.50 0.19 -52.08
N VAL A 159 -21.05 0.25 -53.31
CA VAL A 159 -22.50 0.37 -53.54
C VAL A 159 -23.26 -0.89 -53.10
N GLU A 160 -22.61 -2.05 -53.04
CA GLU A 160 -23.19 -3.31 -52.58
C GLU A 160 -23.66 -3.26 -51.11
N ALA A 161 -23.04 -2.40 -50.27
CA ALA A 161 -23.49 -2.15 -48.91
C ALA A 161 -24.93 -1.63 -48.84
N THR A 162 -25.42 -0.93 -49.86
CA THR A 162 -26.81 -0.40 -49.86
C THR A 162 -27.86 -1.49 -50.12
N LYS A 163 -27.44 -2.66 -50.59
CA LYS A 163 -28.32 -3.79 -50.95
C LYS A 163 -28.45 -4.83 -49.83
N ILE A 164 -27.56 -4.80 -48.83
CA ILE A 164 -27.50 -5.76 -47.73
C ILE A 164 -28.17 -5.13 -46.48
N PRO A 165 -28.98 -5.86 -45.69
CA PRO A 165 -29.50 -5.33 -44.43
C PRO A 165 -28.37 -4.98 -43.43
N LEU A 166 -28.55 -3.95 -42.61
CA LEU A 166 -27.52 -3.46 -41.67
C LEU A 166 -26.96 -4.56 -40.76
N TRP A 167 -27.82 -5.46 -40.26
CA TRP A 167 -27.41 -6.53 -39.36
C TRP A 167 -26.49 -7.58 -40.01
N ARG A 168 -26.59 -7.81 -41.32
CA ARG A 168 -25.69 -8.72 -42.04
C ARG A 168 -24.32 -8.11 -42.33
N GLN A 169 -24.25 -6.78 -42.37
CA GLN A 169 -23.01 -6.03 -42.54
C GLN A 169 -22.29 -5.81 -41.21
N ALA A 170 -23.03 -5.88 -40.09
CA ALA A 170 -22.51 -5.53 -38.78
C ALA A 170 -21.39 -6.48 -38.34
N GLU A 171 -20.37 -5.92 -37.69
CA GLU A 171 -19.29 -6.66 -37.05
C GLU A 171 -19.81 -7.20 -35.71
N PRO A 172 -19.99 -8.53 -35.57
CA PRO A 172 -20.71 -9.11 -34.44
C PRO A 172 -20.13 -8.73 -33.06
N ARG A 173 -18.81 -8.49 -32.98
CA ARG A 173 -18.13 -8.10 -31.73
C ARG A 173 -18.63 -6.78 -31.13
N PHE A 174 -19.21 -5.92 -31.94
CA PHE A 174 -19.71 -4.62 -31.52
C PHE A 174 -21.25 -4.60 -31.40
N VAL A 175 -21.95 -5.64 -31.88
CA VAL A 175 -23.41 -5.72 -31.79
C VAL A 175 -23.82 -6.23 -30.41
N TRP A 176 -24.30 -5.32 -29.56
CA TRP A 176 -24.67 -5.62 -28.18
C TRP A 176 -25.87 -6.57 -28.07
N ASN A 177 -26.89 -6.38 -28.92
CA ASN A 177 -28.11 -7.18 -28.92
C ASN A 177 -28.04 -8.41 -29.84
N ASN A 178 -26.85 -8.86 -30.25
CA ASN A 178 -26.68 -9.89 -31.28
C ASN A 178 -27.49 -11.17 -30.97
N TYR A 179 -27.37 -11.69 -29.75
CA TYR A 179 -28.10 -12.87 -29.29
C TYR A 179 -29.64 -12.69 -29.33
N MET A 180 -30.13 -11.52 -28.91
CA MET A 180 -31.58 -11.24 -28.88
C MET A 180 -32.18 -11.06 -30.29
N LEU A 181 -31.35 -10.78 -31.30
CA LEU A 181 -31.77 -10.64 -32.68
C LEU A 181 -31.93 -12.00 -33.40
N GLU A 182 -31.34 -13.08 -32.90
CA GLU A 182 -31.36 -14.41 -33.54
C GLU A 182 -32.79 -14.86 -33.89
N LEU A 183 -33.73 -14.72 -32.95
CA LEU A 183 -35.13 -15.10 -33.18
C LEU A 183 -35.83 -14.24 -34.24
N LEU A 184 -35.45 -12.97 -34.38
CA LEU A 184 -36.00 -12.09 -35.42
C LEU A 184 -35.40 -12.44 -36.79
N ILE A 185 -34.11 -12.82 -36.82
CA ILE A 185 -33.40 -13.29 -38.01
C ILE A 185 -34.03 -14.60 -38.51
N ASP A 186 -34.27 -15.56 -37.62
CA ASP A 186 -34.86 -16.87 -37.94
C ASP A 186 -36.27 -16.74 -38.53
N ASN A 187 -37.05 -15.76 -38.04
CA ASN A 187 -38.40 -15.46 -38.53
C ASN A 187 -38.43 -14.48 -39.73
N LYS A 188 -37.25 -14.14 -40.29
CA LYS A 188 -37.10 -13.26 -41.47
C LYS A 188 -37.73 -11.87 -41.31
N LEU A 189 -37.66 -11.29 -40.10
CA LEU A 189 -38.29 -10.01 -39.75
C LEU A 189 -37.39 -8.80 -40.07
N GLU A 190 -36.86 -8.72 -41.29
CA GLU A 190 -35.75 -7.81 -41.66
C GLU A 190 -35.98 -6.33 -41.27
N ALA A 191 -37.20 -5.81 -41.41
CA ALA A 191 -37.55 -4.43 -41.08
C ALA A 191 -37.54 -4.09 -39.57
N TYR A 192 -37.46 -5.11 -38.70
CA TYR A 192 -37.40 -4.96 -37.24
C TYR A 192 -36.01 -5.25 -36.66
N ILE A 193 -35.06 -5.77 -37.45
CA ILE A 193 -33.73 -6.19 -36.97
C ILE A 193 -32.80 -4.97 -36.91
N LEU A 194 -32.77 -4.30 -35.77
CA LEU A 194 -31.95 -3.12 -35.51
C LEU A 194 -30.67 -3.49 -34.72
N PRO A 195 -29.47 -3.41 -35.32
CA PRO A 195 -28.22 -3.59 -34.59
C PRO A 195 -27.97 -2.42 -33.65
N ILE A 196 -27.70 -2.72 -32.37
CA ILE A 196 -27.36 -1.74 -31.35
C ILE A 196 -25.89 -1.95 -30.97
N ILE A 197 -25.09 -0.89 -30.98
CA ILE A 197 -23.66 -0.95 -30.67
C ILE A 197 -23.38 -0.65 -29.19
N GLN A 198 -22.45 -1.40 -28.61
CA GLN A 198 -21.78 -1.09 -27.35
C GLN A 198 -20.34 -1.62 -27.40
N GLY A 199 -19.41 -1.02 -26.65
CA GLY A 199 -18.08 -1.60 -26.48
C GLY A 199 -18.11 -2.95 -25.75
N SER A 200 -17.15 -3.84 -26.05
CA SER A 200 -17.03 -5.14 -25.39
C SER A 200 -16.50 -4.94 -23.95
N THR A 201 -17.31 -5.27 -22.94
CA THR A 201 -16.94 -5.11 -21.52
C THR A 201 -16.95 -6.45 -20.79
N ARG A 202 -15.90 -6.72 -20.01
CA ARG A 202 -15.80 -7.84 -19.06
C ARG A 202 -15.30 -7.30 -17.73
N MET A 203 -16.18 -7.26 -16.73
CA MET A 203 -15.97 -6.60 -15.45
C MET A 203 -15.13 -7.45 -14.49
N TRP A 204 -15.38 -8.76 -14.44
CA TRP A 204 -14.75 -9.67 -13.46
C TRP A 204 -13.64 -10.55 -14.05
N ARG A 205 -13.66 -10.80 -15.36
CA ARG A 205 -12.57 -11.48 -16.06
C ARG A 205 -11.69 -10.46 -16.75
N ARG A 206 -10.41 -10.46 -16.40
CA ARG A 206 -9.40 -9.64 -17.06
C ARG A 206 -8.70 -10.48 -18.14
N GLY A 207 -7.88 -9.86 -18.98
CA GLY A 207 -7.14 -10.61 -20.01
C GLY A 207 -7.97 -11.05 -21.23
N ALA A 208 -7.54 -12.15 -21.85
CA ALA A 208 -8.14 -12.75 -23.05
C ALA A 208 -8.85 -14.08 -22.76
N ASP A 209 -9.90 -14.40 -23.53
CA ASP A 209 -10.52 -15.74 -23.54
C ASP A 209 -9.78 -16.72 -24.49
N ASP A 210 -10.26 -17.96 -24.53
CA ASP A 210 -9.66 -19.05 -25.32
C ASP A 210 -9.71 -18.78 -26.85
N ASP A 211 -10.52 -17.82 -27.30
CA ASP A 211 -10.64 -17.40 -28.71
C ASP A 211 -9.76 -16.18 -29.05
N GLY A 212 -9.10 -15.58 -28.07
CA GLY A 212 -8.22 -14.42 -28.27
C GLY A 212 -8.96 -13.07 -28.23
N TYR A 213 -10.23 -13.03 -27.80
CA TYR A 213 -10.88 -11.77 -27.52
C TYR A 213 -10.41 -11.25 -26.17
N VAL A 214 -10.09 -9.97 -26.08
CA VAL A 214 -9.62 -9.31 -24.83
C VAL A 214 -10.74 -8.57 -24.13
N ALA A 215 -10.65 -8.42 -22.81
CA ALA A 215 -11.52 -7.51 -22.07
C ALA A 215 -11.30 -6.07 -22.53
N ASN A 216 -12.37 -5.26 -22.53
CA ASN A 216 -12.35 -3.82 -22.83
C ASN A 216 -11.82 -3.49 -24.23
N PHE A 217 -12.10 -4.36 -25.21
CA PHE A 217 -11.72 -4.10 -26.59
C PHE A 217 -12.52 -2.92 -27.16
N VAL A 218 -11.82 -1.87 -27.59
CA VAL A 218 -12.42 -0.66 -28.16
C VAL A 218 -11.65 -0.27 -29.42
N GLU A 219 -12.42 -0.04 -30.50
CA GLU A 219 -11.96 0.64 -31.70
C GLU A 219 -12.33 2.12 -31.59
N SER A 220 -11.33 2.99 -31.76
CA SER A 220 -11.52 4.43 -31.77
C SER A 220 -11.17 4.95 -33.17
N GLU A 221 -12.17 5.48 -33.85
CA GLU A 221 -12.03 6.10 -35.16
C GLU A 221 -12.14 7.63 -35.05
N GLN A 222 -11.15 8.34 -35.57
CA GLN A 222 -11.14 9.79 -35.66
C GLN A 222 -11.38 10.20 -37.11
N ILE A 223 -12.44 10.99 -37.35
CA ILE A 223 -12.84 11.43 -38.69
C ILE A 223 -12.77 12.96 -38.80
N ILE A 224 -12.23 13.43 -39.91
CA ILE A 224 -12.23 14.83 -40.32
C ILE A 224 -12.87 14.97 -41.71
N GLN A 225 -13.76 15.95 -41.85
CA GLN A 225 -14.38 16.31 -43.12
C GLN A 225 -14.14 17.79 -43.40
N VAL A 226 -13.36 18.10 -44.44
CA VAL A 226 -13.02 19.48 -44.81
C VAL A 226 -12.92 19.61 -46.32
N LYS A 227 -13.53 20.67 -46.89
CA LYS A 227 -13.51 20.96 -48.34
C LYS A 227 -13.86 19.75 -49.23
N GLY A 228 -14.83 18.93 -48.83
CA GLY A 228 -15.23 17.72 -49.56
C GLY A 228 -14.31 16.50 -49.39
N TYR A 229 -13.13 16.65 -48.79
CA TYR A 229 -12.27 15.53 -48.39
C TYR A 229 -12.77 14.91 -47.08
N THR A 230 -12.64 13.58 -46.97
CA THR A 230 -12.90 12.85 -45.72
C THR A 230 -11.66 12.05 -45.37
N ALA A 231 -11.03 12.34 -44.22
CA ALA A 231 -9.95 11.53 -43.69
C ALA A 231 -10.41 10.80 -42.42
N SER A 232 -9.96 9.55 -42.25
CA SER A 232 -10.23 8.73 -41.08
C SER A 232 -8.97 8.02 -40.59
N PHE A 233 -8.80 7.96 -39.27
CA PHE A 233 -7.74 7.21 -38.61
C PHE A 233 -8.31 6.31 -37.52
N VAL A 234 -7.97 5.02 -37.59
CA VAL A 234 -8.41 3.99 -36.64
C VAL A 234 -7.27 3.55 -35.74
N GLN A 235 -7.54 3.43 -34.44
CA GLN A 235 -6.63 2.81 -33.46
C GLN A 235 -7.42 1.94 -32.48
N VAL A 236 -6.77 0.93 -31.90
CA VAL A 236 -7.44 -0.06 -31.04
C VAL A 236 -6.80 -0.15 -29.66
N ARG A 237 -7.62 -0.39 -28.64
CA ARG A 237 -7.19 -0.66 -27.26
C ARG A 237 -7.94 -1.83 -26.65
N GLY A 238 -7.45 -2.30 -25.51
CA GLY A 238 -8.01 -3.43 -24.79
C GLY A 238 -6.97 -4.05 -23.87
N SER A 239 -7.45 -4.84 -22.90
CA SER A 239 -6.63 -5.51 -21.89
C SER A 239 -5.47 -6.27 -22.53
N ILE A 240 -4.45 -6.58 -21.72
CA ILE A 240 -3.31 -7.41 -22.14
C ILE A 240 -3.85 -8.72 -22.74
N PRO A 241 -3.51 -9.07 -23.99
CA PRO A 241 -3.98 -10.28 -24.67
C PRO A 241 -3.26 -11.52 -24.15
N TYR A 242 -3.48 -11.80 -22.86
CA TYR A 242 -2.92 -12.90 -22.09
C TYR A 242 -4.01 -13.43 -21.16
N VAL A 243 -3.93 -14.68 -20.71
CA VAL A 243 -4.98 -15.28 -19.86
C VAL A 243 -4.64 -15.02 -18.39
N TRP A 244 -5.39 -14.11 -17.75
CA TRP A 244 -5.20 -13.77 -16.34
C TRP A 244 -6.48 -13.20 -15.73
N GLU A 245 -6.69 -13.40 -14.44
CA GLU A 245 -7.86 -12.89 -13.72
C GLU A 245 -7.45 -12.05 -12.52
N GLN A 246 -8.35 -11.16 -12.10
CA GLN A 246 -8.18 -10.36 -10.89
C GLN A 246 -9.51 -10.36 -10.14
N ILE A 247 -9.64 -11.28 -9.19
CA ILE A 247 -10.88 -11.48 -8.43
C ILE A 247 -10.94 -10.45 -7.31
N VAL A 248 -12.05 -9.72 -7.21
CA VAL A 248 -12.27 -8.68 -6.19
C VAL A 248 -12.56 -9.32 -4.82
N ASP A 249 -11.75 -9.01 -3.81
CA ASP A 249 -11.82 -9.64 -2.47
C ASP A 249 -11.94 -8.62 -1.31
N LEU A 250 -12.58 -7.45 -1.54
CA LEU A 250 -12.62 -6.27 -0.65
C LEU A 250 -11.25 -5.64 -0.37
N SER A 251 -10.14 -6.28 -0.75
CA SER A 251 -8.80 -5.69 -0.64
C SER A 251 -8.70 -4.44 -1.50
N TYR A 252 -7.95 -3.45 -1.02
CA TYR A 252 -7.67 -2.22 -1.76
C TYR A 252 -6.98 -2.49 -3.11
N LYS A 253 -6.17 -3.55 -3.20
CA LYS A 253 -5.57 -4.05 -4.43
C LYS A 253 -5.75 -5.58 -4.50
N PRO A 254 -6.72 -6.09 -5.27
CA PRO A 254 -6.93 -7.52 -5.42
C PRO A 254 -5.76 -8.17 -6.18
N LYS A 255 -5.43 -9.42 -5.84
CA LYS A 255 -4.30 -10.15 -6.44
C LYS A 255 -4.59 -10.58 -7.88
N PHE A 256 -3.53 -10.67 -8.69
CA PHE A 256 -3.59 -11.21 -10.05
C PHE A 256 -3.27 -12.70 -10.06
N GLU A 257 -4.05 -13.47 -10.81
CA GLU A 257 -3.79 -14.89 -11.05
C GLU A 257 -3.61 -15.13 -12.56
N ILE A 258 -2.46 -15.67 -12.94
CA ILE A 258 -2.21 -16.10 -14.33
C ILE A 258 -2.80 -17.49 -14.50
N MET A 259 -3.65 -17.63 -15.51
CA MET A 259 -4.41 -18.86 -15.76
C MET A 259 -3.92 -19.51 -17.05
N LYS A 260 -3.91 -20.85 -17.12
CA LYS A 260 -3.57 -21.63 -18.33
C LYS A 260 -2.31 -21.14 -19.09
N PRO A 261 -1.14 -20.97 -18.44
CA PRO A 261 0.07 -20.44 -19.09
C PRO A 261 0.49 -21.23 -20.35
N GLU A 262 0.16 -22.52 -20.42
CA GLU A 262 0.39 -23.40 -21.57
C GLU A 262 -0.38 -23.00 -22.84
N LYS A 263 -1.55 -22.36 -22.72
CA LYS A 263 -2.36 -21.90 -23.86
C LYS A 263 -2.14 -20.43 -24.21
N ALA A 264 -1.42 -19.69 -23.37
CA ALA A 264 -1.38 -18.24 -23.44
C ALA A 264 -0.75 -17.71 -24.74
N ALA A 265 0.33 -18.34 -25.24
CA ALA A 265 0.96 -17.95 -26.51
C ALA A 265 0.02 -18.12 -27.72
N HIS A 266 -0.71 -19.23 -27.77
CA HIS A 266 -1.70 -19.51 -28.83
C HIS A 266 -2.87 -18.51 -28.81
N ILE A 267 -3.29 -18.08 -27.62
CA ILE A 267 -4.36 -17.08 -27.44
C ILE A 267 -3.89 -15.70 -27.87
N SER A 268 -2.68 -15.30 -27.48
CA SER A 268 -2.06 -14.05 -27.94
C SER A 268 -1.90 -14.07 -29.48
N GLU A 269 -1.46 -15.20 -30.05
CA GLU A 269 -1.31 -15.36 -31.49
C GLU A 269 -2.64 -15.18 -32.22
N ARG A 270 -3.72 -15.85 -31.76
CA ARG A 270 -5.07 -15.66 -32.31
C ARG A 270 -5.52 -14.20 -32.29
N HIS A 271 -5.27 -13.48 -31.19
CA HIS A 271 -5.62 -12.06 -31.07
C HIS A 271 -4.92 -11.23 -32.16
N PHE A 272 -3.61 -11.37 -32.30
CA PHE A 272 -2.84 -10.58 -33.27
C PHE A 272 -3.08 -11.03 -34.72
N LEU A 273 -3.43 -12.30 -34.96
CA LEU A 273 -3.88 -12.78 -36.26
C LEU A 273 -5.22 -12.16 -36.67
N ASP A 274 -6.19 -12.01 -35.75
CA ASP A 274 -7.46 -11.31 -36.03
C ASP A 274 -7.21 -9.82 -36.37
N LEU A 275 -6.36 -9.16 -35.59
CA LEU A 275 -5.99 -7.76 -35.85
C LEU A 275 -5.30 -7.62 -37.20
N ARG A 276 -4.35 -8.50 -37.53
CA ARG A 276 -3.63 -8.44 -38.80
C ARG A 276 -4.55 -8.64 -40.00
N LYS A 277 -5.47 -9.61 -39.92
CA LYS A 277 -6.45 -9.86 -40.98
C LYS A 277 -7.36 -8.66 -41.24
N LYS A 278 -7.65 -7.85 -40.20
CA LYS A 278 -8.61 -6.75 -40.28
C LYS A 278 -7.99 -5.40 -40.59
N TYR A 279 -6.80 -5.13 -40.05
CA TYR A 279 -6.19 -3.81 -40.11
C TYR A 279 -4.80 -3.79 -40.79
N GLY A 280 -4.25 -4.94 -41.17
CA GLY A 280 -2.91 -5.04 -41.75
C GLY A 280 -1.82 -5.05 -40.67
N ASN A 281 -0.77 -4.24 -40.81
CA ASN A 281 0.35 -4.24 -39.87
C ASN A 281 -0.11 -3.81 -38.47
N VAL A 282 0.51 -4.36 -37.42
CA VAL A 282 0.13 -4.07 -36.03
C VAL A 282 1.36 -3.67 -35.23
N ILE A 283 1.26 -2.56 -34.50
CA ILE A 283 2.21 -2.24 -33.42
C ILE A 283 1.51 -2.35 -32.07
N ALA A 284 2.01 -3.25 -31.23
CA ALA A 284 1.52 -3.49 -29.87
C ALA A 284 2.31 -2.64 -28.86
N ILE A 285 1.63 -1.68 -28.22
CA ILE A 285 2.21 -0.80 -27.19
C ILE A 285 1.75 -1.28 -25.81
N ASP A 286 2.68 -1.80 -25.01
CA ASP A 286 2.45 -2.24 -23.64
C ASP A 286 2.80 -1.16 -22.62
N LEU A 287 1.80 -0.63 -21.90
CA LEU A 287 1.95 0.48 -20.94
C LEU A 287 2.08 0.03 -19.47
N VAL A 288 2.33 -1.26 -19.23
CA VAL A 288 2.32 -1.89 -17.91
C VAL A 288 3.59 -1.55 -17.10
N ASN A 289 3.49 -1.55 -15.77
CA ASN A 289 4.63 -1.28 -14.90
C ASN A 289 5.54 -2.53 -14.81
N THR A 290 6.85 -2.32 -14.82
CA THR A 290 7.85 -3.41 -14.69
C THR A 290 8.05 -3.91 -13.26
N ARG A 291 7.45 -3.28 -12.25
CA ARG A 291 7.61 -3.62 -10.82
C ARG A 291 6.39 -4.30 -10.20
N GLY A 292 6.63 -5.17 -9.23
CA GLY A 292 5.58 -5.87 -8.46
C GLY A 292 4.78 -6.87 -9.32
N ASP A 293 3.52 -7.11 -8.95
CA ASP A 293 2.68 -8.10 -9.64
C ASP A 293 2.38 -7.74 -11.11
N GLU A 294 2.33 -6.45 -11.48
CA GLU A 294 2.19 -6.01 -12.88
C GLU A 294 3.40 -6.42 -13.72
N GLY A 295 4.60 -6.38 -13.12
CA GLY A 295 5.86 -6.74 -13.79
C GLY A 295 5.91 -8.20 -14.20
N ARG A 296 5.39 -9.11 -13.35
CA ARG A 296 5.29 -10.54 -13.67
C ARG A 296 4.38 -10.80 -14.88
N LEU A 297 3.29 -10.04 -15.01
CA LEU A 297 2.37 -10.17 -16.14
C LEU A 297 2.97 -9.60 -17.43
N SER A 298 3.67 -8.45 -17.33
CA SER A 298 4.36 -7.84 -18.47
C SER A 298 5.48 -8.73 -19.00
N GLU A 299 6.29 -9.33 -18.12
CA GLU A 299 7.34 -10.29 -18.48
C GLU A 299 6.76 -11.49 -19.26
N LYS A 300 5.71 -12.13 -18.72
CA LYS A 300 5.07 -13.29 -19.35
C LYS A 300 4.42 -12.96 -20.69
N PHE A 301 3.84 -11.77 -20.81
CA PHE A 301 3.28 -11.30 -22.06
C PHE A 301 4.39 -11.03 -23.10
N ALA A 302 5.48 -10.37 -22.72
CA ALA A 302 6.63 -10.13 -23.59
C ALA A 302 7.21 -11.44 -24.15
N THR A 303 7.41 -12.46 -23.32
CA THR A 303 7.87 -13.79 -23.76
C THR A 303 6.90 -14.46 -24.75
N SER A 304 5.60 -14.17 -24.65
CA SER A 304 4.61 -14.70 -25.60
C SER A 304 4.64 -13.94 -26.92
N MET A 305 4.84 -12.62 -26.86
CA MET A 305 4.99 -11.77 -28.05
C MET A 305 6.21 -12.15 -28.88
N GLU A 306 7.35 -12.50 -28.27
CA GLU A 306 8.56 -12.95 -28.98
C GLU A 306 8.30 -14.06 -30.01
N LYS A 307 7.30 -14.92 -29.78
CA LYS A 307 6.92 -16.02 -30.68
C LYS A 307 6.02 -15.60 -31.85
N ILE A 308 5.43 -14.41 -31.77
CA ILE A 308 4.43 -13.89 -32.72
C ILE A 308 5.02 -12.79 -33.61
N LEU A 309 6.13 -12.17 -33.17
CA LEU A 309 6.82 -11.11 -33.90
C LEU A 309 7.20 -11.56 -35.31
N ASN A 310 6.86 -10.71 -36.28
CA ASN A 310 7.19 -10.84 -37.69
C ASN A 310 7.18 -9.44 -38.32
N ASP A 311 7.44 -9.34 -39.62
CA ASP A 311 7.50 -8.05 -40.33
C ASP A 311 6.19 -7.23 -40.24
N ASP A 312 5.05 -7.90 -40.02
CA ASP A 312 3.74 -7.27 -39.90
C ASP A 312 3.36 -6.94 -38.44
N VAL A 313 4.03 -7.51 -37.43
CA VAL A 313 3.68 -7.36 -36.00
C VAL A 313 4.90 -6.91 -35.19
N ARG A 314 4.87 -5.66 -34.71
CA ARG A 314 5.90 -5.05 -33.86
C ARG A 314 5.42 -4.94 -32.41
N TYR A 315 6.27 -5.25 -31.44
CA TYR A 315 6.00 -5.08 -30.00
C TYR A 315 6.88 -3.99 -29.41
N LEU A 316 6.29 -3.12 -28.59
CA LEU A 316 6.97 -2.06 -27.87
C LEU A 316 6.46 -1.98 -26.43
N HIS A 317 7.34 -2.27 -25.47
CA HIS A 317 7.06 -2.04 -24.06
C HIS A 317 7.50 -0.64 -23.63
N PHE A 318 6.59 0.11 -23.00
CA PHE A 318 6.80 1.46 -22.51
C PHE A 318 6.27 1.60 -21.09
N ASP A 319 7.17 1.54 -20.10
CA ASP A 319 6.80 1.68 -18.68
C ASP A 319 6.29 3.10 -18.38
N PHE A 320 4.97 3.26 -18.51
CA PHE A 320 4.29 4.54 -18.37
C PHE A 320 4.50 5.16 -16.99
N HIS A 321 4.59 4.35 -15.93
CA HIS A 321 4.76 4.84 -14.56
C HIS A 321 6.18 5.33 -14.31
N LYS A 322 7.18 4.59 -14.77
CA LYS A 322 8.59 4.99 -14.65
C LYS A 322 8.91 6.23 -15.47
N ILE A 323 8.42 6.28 -16.71
CA ILE A 323 8.80 7.30 -17.68
C ILE A 323 8.01 8.60 -17.47
N CYS A 324 6.67 8.52 -17.34
CA CYS A 324 5.80 9.70 -17.25
C CYS A 324 5.41 10.09 -15.81
N GLY A 325 5.54 9.18 -14.84
CA GLY A 325 5.21 9.45 -13.43
C GLY A 325 3.77 9.94 -13.22
N HIS A 326 3.57 10.82 -12.22
CA HIS A 326 2.26 11.40 -11.91
C HIS A 326 1.99 12.76 -12.58
N VAL A 327 3.01 13.36 -13.19
CA VAL A 327 3.00 14.78 -13.60
C VAL A 327 3.71 15.05 -14.94
N HIS A 328 4.55 14.14 -15.45
CA HIS A 328 5.48 14.37 -16.58
C HIS A 328 5.01 13.73 -17.89
N PHE A 329 3.81 14.08 -18.33
CA PHE A 329 3.19 13.50 -19.53
C PHE A 329 3.77 14.04 -20.86
N GLU A 330 4.50 15.15 -20.80
CA GLU A 330 5.31 15.66 -21.91
C GLU A 330 6.31 14.62 -22.44
N ARG A 331 6.73 13.68 -21.59
CA ARG A 331 7.63 12.58 -21.94
C ARG A 331 7.01 11.49 -22.83
N LEU A 332 5.73 11.61 -23.17
CA LEU A 332 5.10 10.78 -24.21
C LEU A 332 5.68 11.06 -25.61
N SER A 333 6.39 12.17 -25.81
CA SER A 333 7.18 12.39 -27.02
C SER A 333 8.19 11.25 -27.27
N ILE A 334 8.78 10.69 -26.20
CA ILE A 334 9.73 9.57 -26.28
C ILE A 334 9.06 8.32 -26.86
N LEU A 335 7.78 8.09 -26.54
CA LEU A 335 7.01 6.99 -27.13
C LEU A 335 6.70 7.28 -28.60
N TYR A 336 6.33 8.53 -28.92
CA TYR A 336 6.05 8.93 -30.30
C TYR A 336 7.26 8.77 -31.22
N GLU A 337 8.44 9.23 -30.81
CA GLU A 337 9.71 9.09 -31.56
C GLU A 337 10.02 7.62 -31.92
N GLN A 338 9.56 6.66 -31.11
CA GLN A 338 9.78 5.23 -31.37
C GLN A 338 8.76 4.61 -32.32
N ILE A 339 7.61 5.26 -32.56
CA ILE A 339 6.51 4.71 -33.38
C ILE A 339 6.16 5.59 -34.59
N GLU A 340 6.78 6.75 -34.73
CA GLU A 340 6.55 7.70 -35.81
C GLU A 340 6.77 7.05 -37.19
N ASP A 341 7.82 6.25 -37.32
CA ASP A 341 8.13 5.48 -38.54
C ASP A 341 6.95 4.57 -38.94
N PHE A 342 6.36 3.91 -37.95
CA PHE A 342 5.21 3.04 -38.15
C PHE A 342 3.97 3.84 -38.57
N LEU A 343 3.69 4.98 -37.93
CA LEU A 343 2.53 5.82 -38.24
C LEU A 343 2.61 6.38 -39.67
N ILE A 344 3.78 6.88 -40.08
CA ILE A 344 4.00 7.42 -41.43
C ILE A 344 3.89 6.31 -42.48
N LYS A 345 4.52 5.15 -42.24
CA LYS A 345 4.47 4.00 -43.17
C LYS A 345 3.06 3.47 -43.37
N ASN A 346 2.26 3.39 -42.31
CA ASN A 346 0.94 2.74 -42.34
C ASN A 346 -0.24 3.67 -42.66
N ARG A 347 0.03 4.98 -42.74
CA ARG A 347 -0.89 6.01 -43.25
C ARG A 347 -2.24 6.05 -42.51
N TYR A 348 -3.21 6.71 -43.14
CA TYR A 348 -4.59 6.84 -42.71
C TYR A 348 -5.50 6.73 -43.94
N HIS A 349 -6.81 6.62 -43.75
CA HIS A 349 -7.76 6.58 -44.85
C HIS A 349 -8.06 8.01 -45.35
N LEU A 350 -7.99 8.25 -46.66
CA LEU A 350 -8.33 9.55 -47.26
C LEU A 350 -9.18 9.37 -48.51
N LEU A 351 -10.31 10.09 -48.55
CA LEU A 351 -11.19 10.22 -49.71
C LEU A 351 -11.11 11.65 -50.27
N ASN A 352 -11.11 11.78 -51.60
CA ASN A 352 -11.22 13.07 -52.28
C ASN A 352 -12.68 13.57 -52.37
N GLU A 353 -12.88 14.74 -52.98
CA GLU A 353 -14.21 15.35 -53.19
C GLU A 353 -15.19 14.46 -53.95
N LYS A 354 -14.68 13.59 -54.83
CA LYS A 354 -15.47 12.62 -55.60
C LYS A 354 -15.72 11.31 -54.85
N ARG A 355 -15.31 11.22 -53.58
CA ARG A 355 -15.33 10.01 -52.74
C ARG A 355 -14.45 8.86 -53.26
N GLU A 356 -13.45 9.17 -54.07
CA GLU A 356 -12.46 8.21 -54.54
C GLU A 356 -11.34 8.06 -53.51
N LYS A 357 -10.82 6.85 -53.38
CA LYS A 357 -9.78 6.52 -52.40
C LYS A 357 -8.42 7.06 -52.83
N VAL A 358 -7.87 7.97 -52.03
CA VAL A 358 -6.54 8.57 -52.21
C VAL A 358 -5.50 7.84 -51.37
N GLU A 359 -5.82 7.55 -50.11
CA GLU A 359 -4.95 6.83 -49.18
C GLU A 359 -5.73 5.72 -48.45
N THR A 360 -5.02 4.64 -48.11
CA THR A 360 -5.56 3.52 -47.34
C THR A 360 -4.70 3.33 -46.10
N GLN A 361 -5.35 3.23 -44.93
CA GLN A 361 -4.70 2.80 -43.71
C GLN A 361 -4.40 1.29 -43.81
N ILE A 362 -3.12 0.93 -43.73
CA ILE A 362 -2.62 -0.46 -43.88
C ILE A 362 -2.02 -1.03 -42.59
N GLY A 363 -2.19 -0.33 -41.47
CA GLY A 363 -1.79 -0.81 -40.15
C GLY A 363 -2.49 -0.08 -39.01
N VAL A 364 -2.39 -0.64 -37.79
CA VAL A 364 -3.07 -0.14 -36.60
C VAL A 364 -2.18 -0.15 -35.36
N VAL A 365 -2.36 0.85 -34.50
CA VAL A 365 -1.75 0.88 -33.17
C VAL A 365 -2.67 0.17 -32.17
N ARG A 366 -2.13 -0.86 -31.52
CA ARG A 366 -2.79 -1.64 -30.47
C ARG A 366 -2.20 -1.26 -29.10
N THR A 367 -2.91 -0.47 -28.31
CA THR A 367 -2.43 -0.02 -26.98
C THR A 367 -3.06 -0.83 -25.85
N ASN A 368 -2.25 -1.48 -25.01
CA ASN A 368 -2.72 -2.26 -23.86
C ASN A 368 -2.20 -1.77 -22.51
N CYS A 369 -2.97 -2.11 -21.48
CA CYS A 369 -2.74 -1.83 -20.07
C CYS A 369 -3.59 -2.82 -19.24
N ILE A 370 -3.52 -2.77 -17.91
CA ILE A 370 -4.35 -3.60 -17.02
C ILE A 370 -5.84 -3.31 -17.18
N ASP A 371 -6.26 -2.04 -17.03
CA ASP A 371 -7.68 -1.66 -17.07
C ASP A 371 -8.10 -0.98 -18.38
N CYS A 372 -7.14 -0.58 -19.22
CA CYS A 372 -7.37 0.09 -20.52
C CYS A 372 -8.29 1.32 -20.49
N LEU A 373 -8.29 2.05 -19.37
CA LEU A 373 -9.01 3.32 -19.21
C LEU A 373 -8.04 4.50 -19.26
N ASP A 374 -7.28 4.71 -18.18
CA ASP A 374 -6.65 6.01 -17.94
C ASP A 374 -5.31 6.16 -18.69
N ARG A 375 -4.41 5.17 -18.62
CA ARG A 375 -3.10 5.20 -19.33
C ARG A 375 -3.28 5.14 -20.86
N THR A 376 -4.20 4.30 -21.32
CA THR A 376 -4.49 4.10 -22.75
C THR A 376 -5.14 5.32 -23.38
N ASN A 377 -6.09 5.99 -22.71
CA ASN A 377 -6.75 7.17 -23.28
C ASN A 377 -5.79 8.32 -23.52
N VAL A 378 -4.84 8.55 -22.60
CA VAL A 378 -3.82 9.59 -22.75
C VAL A 378 -2.90 9.27 -23.93
N THR A 379 -2.42 8.03 -24.04
CA THR A 379 -1.55 7.61 -25.15
C THR A 379 -2.26 7.69 -26.50
N GLN A 380 -3.50 7.20 -26.60
CA GLN A 380 -4.27 7.26 -27.85
C GLN A 380 -4.63 8.68 -28.28
N SER A 381 -4.89 9.58 -27.31
CA SER A 381 -5.10 11.00 -27.59
C SER A 381 -3.86 11.67 -28.18
N MET A 382 -2.67 11.31 -27.70
CA MET A 382 -1.40 11.79 -28.27
C MET A 382 -1.22 11.30 -29.72
N ILE A 383 -1.45 10.01 -29.99
CA ILE A 383 -1.34 9.44 -31.34
C ILE A 383 -2.36 10.09 -32.28
N GLY A 384 -3.62 10.23 -31.84
CA GLY A 384 -4.67 10.88 -32.62
C GLY A 384 -4.37 12.35 -32.90
N ARG A 385 -3.69 13.05 -31.98
CA ARG A 385 -3.25 14.43 -32.21
C ARG A 385 -2.24 14.49 -33.35
N LYS A 386 -1.21 13.65 -33.28
CA LYS A 386 -0.14 13.61 -34.29
C LYS A 386 -0.67 13.20 -35.66
N MET A 387 -1.58 12.24 -35.72
CA MET A 387 -2.20 11.87 -36.98
C MET A 387 -3.09 12.98 -37.56
N LEU A 388 -3.83 13.70 -36.71
CA LEU A 388 -4.63 14.84 -37.17
C LEU A 388 -3.74 15.97 -37.71
N GLU A 389 -2.58 16.23 -37.10
CA GLU A 389 -1.58 17.17 -37.63
C GLU A 389 -1.14 16.76 -39.05
N PHE A 390 -0.78 15.49 -39.27
CA PHE A 390 -0.42 14.98 -40.61
C PHE A 390 -1.57 15.07 -41.62
N GLN A 391 -2.81 14.82 -41.19
CA GLN A 391 -4.00 14.96 -42.04
C GLN A 391 -4.22 16.41 -42.48
N LEU A 392 -4.11 17.36 -41.54
CA LEU A 392 -4.29 18.79 -41.82
C LEU A 392 -3.19 19.35 -42.73
N GLN A 393 -1.94 18.94 -42.52
CA GLN A 393 -0.81 19.30 -43.40
C GLN A 393 -1.01 18.76 -44.82
N ARG A 394 -1.43 17.50 -44.96
CA ARG A 394 -1.70 16.89 -46.27
C ARG A 394 -2.84 17.57 -47.03
N LEU A 395 -3.85 18.08 -46.31
CA LEU A 395 -4.97 18.84 -46.87
C LEU A 395 -4.62 20.31 -47.18
N GLY A 396 -3.37 20.73 -46.95
CA GLY A 396 -2.91 22.11 -47.17
C GLY A 396 -3.57 23.12 -46.23
N LEU A 397 -3.98 22.67 -45.04
CA LEU A 397 -4.56 23.52 -44.00
C LEU A 397 -3.52 23.97 -42.98
N PHE A 398 -2.46 23.18 -42.79
CA PHE A 398 -1.29 23.48 -41.96
C PHE A 398 -0.02 23.55 -42.81
N ASP A 399 0.86 24.50 -42.50
CA ASP A 399 2.23 24.51 -43.00
C ASP A 399 3.09 23.43 -42.32
N ALA A 400 4.28 23.13 -42.87
CA ALA A 400 5.14 22.04 -42.37
C ALA A 400 5.53 22.18 -40.88
N ASP A 401 5.67 23.41 -40.38
CA ASP A 401 6.05 23.71 -38.99
C ASP A 401 4.82 23.97 -38.08
N GLU A 402 3.62 24.00 -38.67
CA GLU A 402 2.38 24.29 -37.95
C GLU A 402 1.81 23.02 -37.29
N ASN A 403 1.24 23.17 -36.08
CA ASN A 403 0.77 22.05 -35.28
C ASN A 403 -0.52 22.44 -34.53
N ILE A 404 -1.23 21.48 -33.94
CA ILE A 404 -2.52 21.79 -33.31
C ILE A 404 -2.35 22.78 -32.13
N SER A 405 -1.18 22.78 -31.48
CA SER A 405 -0.93 23.68 -30.35
C SER A 405 -0.73 25.14 -30.72
N THR A 406 -0.41 25.47 -31.98
CA THR A 406 -0.36 26.86 -32.48
C THR A 406 -1.77 27.46 -32.65
N HIS A 407 -2.82 26.63 -32.71
CA HIS A 407 -4.22 27.06 -32.81
C HIS A 407 -5.02 26.77 -31.55
N SER A 408 -5.18 27.78 -30.69
CA SER A 408 -5.87 27.66 -29.39
C SER A 408 -7.27 27.03 -29.46
N ASN A 409 -8.13 27.51 -30.37
CA ASN A 409 -9.51 27.02 -30.50
C ASN A 409 -9.59 25.54 -30.93
N LEU A 410 -8.74 25.13 -31.87
CA LEU A 410 -8.68 23.74 -32.34
C LEU A 410 -8.09 22.83 -31.25
N ASN A 411 -7.05 23.28 -30.57
CA ASN A 411 -6.43 22.57 -29.45
C ASN A 411 -7.44 22.31 -28.32
N ASP A 412 -8.22 23.31 -27.93
CA ASP A 412 -9.20 23.18 -26.84
C ASP A 412 -10.36 22.27 -27.25
N SER A 413 -10.84 22.38 -28.49
CA SER A 413 -11.87 21.49 -29.03
C SER A 413 -11.41 20.03 -29.07
N PHE A 414 -10.17 19.80 -29.53
CA PHE A 414 -9.56 18.47 -29.56
C PHE A 414 -9.41 17.87 -28.15
N LYS A 415 -8.94 18.68 -27.20
CA LYS A 415 -8.80 18.29 -25.79
C LYS A 415 -10.14 17.89 -25.17
N ILE A 416 -11.19 18.68 -25.41
CA ILE A 416 -12.54 18.39 -24.92
C ILE A 416 -13.07 17.09 -25.54
N LEU A 417 -12.90 16.90 -26.86
CA LEU A 417 -13.34 15.72 -27.57
C LEU A 417 -12.73 14.43 -26.98
N TRP A 418 -11.40 14.39 -26.85
CA TRP A 418 -10.70 13.22 -26.33
C TRP A 418 -10.94 12.97 -24.83
N ALA A 419 -11.23 14.02 -24.06
CA ALA A 419 -11.64 13.87 -22.68
C ALA A 419 -13.05 13.28 -22.55
N ASN A 420 -14.01 13.76 -23.35
CA ASN A 420 -15.36 13.20 -23.39
C ASN A 420 -15.34 11.74 -23.85
N HIS A 421 -14.55 11.42 -24.89
CA HIS A 421 -14.32 10.05 -25.34
C HIS A 421 -13.79 9.16 -24.20
N GLY A 422 -12.78 9.61 -23.45
CA GLY A 422 -12.27 8.88 -22.29
C GLY A 422 -13.34 8.66 -21.21
N ASP A 423 -14.12 9.69 -20.90
CA ASP A 423 -15.21 9.63 -19.92
C ASP A 423 -16.28 8.61 -20.35
N ASP A 424 -16.73 8.64 -21.60
CA ASP A 424 -17.78 7.75 -22.12
C ASP A 424 -17.37 6.27 -22.08
N ILE A 425 -16.13 5.94 -22.44
CA ILE A 425 -15.61 4.56 -22.29
C ILE A 425 -15.48 4.19 -20.81
N SER A 426 -14.99 5.10 -19.97
CA SER A 426 -14.80 4.80 -18.55
C SER A 426 -16.11 4.56 -17.81
N ILE A 427 -17.19 5.26 -18.19
CA ILE A 427 -18.53 5.07 -17.62
C ILE A 427 -19.09 3.70 -17.99
N GLN A 428 -18.93 3.27 -19.24
CA GLN A 428 -19.39 1.95 -19.67
C GLN A 428 -18.73 0.85 -18.84
N TYR A 429 -17.44 0.99 -18.58
CA TYR A 429 -16.66 0.03 -17.81
C TYR A 429 -16.84 0.16 -16.29
N SER A 430 -16.35 1.25 -15.71
CA SER A 430 -16.23 1.44 -14.26
C SER A 430 -17.43 2.12 -13.59
N GLY A 431 -18.46 2.49 -14.38
CA GLY A 431 -19.61 3.27 -13.90
C GLY A 431 -19.29 4.70 -13.48
N THR A 432 -18.07 5.18 -13.74
CA THR A 432 -17.60 6.54 -13.42
C THR A 432 -16.87 7.15 -14.61
N PRO A 433 -16.78 8.50 -14.71
CA PRO A 433 -15.92 9.17 -15.68
C PRO A 433 -14.45 8.76 -15.54
N ALA A 434 -13.64 9.05 -16.57
CA ALA A 434 -12.22 8.71 -16.56
C ALA A 434 -11.48 9.49 -15.45
N LEU A 435 -10.49 8.85 -14.83
CA LEU A 435 -9.60 9.58 -13.93
C LEU A 435 -8.65 10.39 -14.81
N LYS A 436 -8.19 11.53 -14.28
CA LYS A 436 -7.27 12.43 -15.00
C LYS A 436 -7.87 13.07 -16.27
N GLY A 437 -9.20 13.13 -16.39
CA GLY A 437 -9.85 13.82 -17.52
C GLY A 437 -9.47 15.30 -17.62
N ASP A 438 -9.08 15.93 -16.50
CA ASP A 438 -8.58 17.30 -16.46
C ASP A 438 -7.26 17.49 -17.21
N PHE A 439 -6.39 16.47 -17.20
CA PHE A 439 -5.15 16.49 -17.96
C PHE A 439 -5.42 16.52 -19.47
N VAL A 440 -6.38 15.72 -19.95
CA VAL A 440 -6.77 15.74 -21.37
C VAL A 440 -7.45 17.06 -21.72
N ARG A 441 -8.30 17.61 -20.84
CA ARG A 441 -9.03 18.88 -21.08
C ARG A 441 -8.17 20.13 -21.04
N VAL A 442 -7.17 20.20 -20.16
CA VAL A 442 -6.42 21.45 -19.87
C VAL A 442 -4.93 21.33 -20.20
N GLY A 443 -4.41 20.11 -20.45
CA GLY A 443 -2.99 19.85 -20.68
C GLY A 443 -2.12 19.88 -19.41
N ARG A 444 -2.72 20.11 -18.24
CA ARG A 444 -2.08 20.13 -16.92
C ARG A 444 -3.07 19.69 -15.84
N ARG A 445 -2.56 19.16 -14.72
CA ARG A 445 -3.38 18.79 -13.54
C ARG A 445 -3.97 20.02 -12.87
N THR A 446 -5.25 19.96 -12.51
CA THR A 446 -5.98 21.01 -11.79
C THR A 446 -6.43 20.52 -10.41
N THR A 447 -6.45 21.40 -9.41
CA THR A 447 -6.88 21.06 -8.04
C THR A 447 -8.33 20.57 -7.98
N ARG A 448 -9.22 21.17 -8.77
CA ARG A 448 -10.62 20.71 -8.95
C ARG A 448 -10.69 19.33 -9.61
N GLY A 449 -9.81 19.03 -10.57
CA GLY A 449 -9.68 17.72 -11.19
C GLY A 449 -9.22 16.64 -10.21
N MET A 450 -8.26 16.94 -9.33
CA MET A 450 -7.79 16.00 -8.30
C MET A 450 -8.87 15.63 -7.28
N LEU A 451 -9.74 16.58 -6.88
CA LEU A 451 -10.88 16.30 -6.00
C LEU A 451 -11.93 15.41 -6.68
N LYS A 452 -12.24 15.69 -7.95
CA LYS A 452 -13.17 14.88 -8.76
C LYS A 452 -12.63 13.45 -8.96
N ASP A 453 -11.33 13.32 -9.19
CA ASP A 453 -10.65 12.01 -9.28
C ASP A 453 -10.75 11.23 -7.96
N GLY A 454 -10.60 11.89 -6.81
CA GLY A 454 -10.78 11.26 -5.51
C GLY A 454 -12.20 10.71 -5.30
N TYR A 455 -13.22 11.49 -5.67
CA TYR A 455 -14.62 11.06 -5.63
C TYR A 455 -14.88 9.88 -6.58
N ASN A 456 -14.39 9.96 -7.82
CA ASN A 456 -14.53 8.89 -8.81
C ASN A 456 -13.82 7.61 -8.34
N ALA A 457 -12.64 7.69 -7.73
CA ALA A 457 -11.92 6.53 -7.21
C ALA A 457 -12.68 5.82 -6.07
N LEU A 458 -13.31 6.58 -5.16
CA LEU A 458 -14.16 6.03 -4.11
C LEU A 458 -15.42 5.36 -4.67
N MET A 459 -16.04 6.00 -5.68
CA MET A 459 -17.18 5.43 -6.39
C MET A 459 -16.80 4.14 -7.11
N ARG A 460 -15.65 4.09 -7.81
CA ARG A 460 -15.13 2.87 -8.45
C ARG A 460 -14.92 1.75 -7.43
N TYR A 461 -14.34 2.06 -6.26
CA TYR A 461 -14.18 1.06 -5.20
C TYR A 461 -15.53 0.47 -4.74
N TYR A 462 -16.56 1.31 -4.57
CA TYR A 462 -17.90 0.82 -4.23
C TYR A 462 -18.52 -0.02 -5.35
N LEU A 463 -18.50 0.47 -6.59
CA LEU A 463 -19.10 -0.23 -7.74
C LEU A 463 -18.43 -1.59 -7.98
N ASN A 464 -17.09 -1.64 -7.97
CA ASN A 464 -16.32 -2.88 -8.14
C ASN A 464 -16.68 -3.95 -7.09
N ASN A 465 -16.90 -3.56 -5.83
CA ASN A 465 -17.11 -4.50 -4.73
C ASN A 465 -18.57 -4.92 -4.52
N PHE A 466 -19.54 -4.10 -4.95
CA PHE A 466 -20.94 -4.27 -4.58
C PHE A 466 -21.94 -4.29 -5.75
N VAL A 467 -21.57 -3.78 -6.94
CA VAL A 467 -22.51 -3.61 -8.06
C VAL A 467 -22.06 -4.35 -9.32
N ASP A 468 -20.76 -4.39 -9.61
CA ASP A 468 -20.23 -4.90 -10.88
C ASP A 468 -20.50 -6.39 -11.13
N GLY A 469 -20.65 -7.20 -10.07
CA GLY A 469 -21.04 -8.61 -10.20
C GLY A 469 -22.41 -8.78 -10.84
N THR A 470 -23.42 -8.12 -10.28
CA THR A 470 -24.78 -8.14 -10.82
C THR A 470 -24.85 -7.52 -12.22
N LYS A 471 -24.00 -6.53 -12.51
CA LYS A 471 -23.88 -5.93 -13.86
C LYS A 471 -23.29 -6.93 -14.87
N GLN A 472 -22.25 -7.69 -14.50
CA GLN A 472 -21.69 -8.75 -15.36
C GLN A 472 -22.71 -9.85 -15.61
N ASP A 473 -23.38 -10.33 -14.57
CA ASP A 473 -24.42 -11.37 -14.69
C ASP A 473 -25.56 -10.92 -15.63
N SER A 474 -25.94 -9.64 -15.57
CA SER A 474 -26.91 -9.05 -16.49
C SER A 474 -26.41 -8.96 -17.93
N ILE A 475 -25.12 -8.68 -18.16
CA ILE A 475 -24.52 -8.63 -19.50
C ILE A 475 -24.47 -10.04 -20.10
N ASP A 476 -24.00 -11.02 -19.32
CA ASP A 476 -23.92 -12.42 -19.73
C ASP A 476 -25.31 -12.98 -20.06
N LEU A 477 -26.35 -12.52 -19.33
CA LEU A 477 -27.74 -12.86 -19.61
C LEU A 477 -28.21 -12.36 -20.98
N VAL A 478 -28.02 -11.07 -21.29
CA VAL A 478 -28.50 -10.48 -22.57
C VAL A 478 -27.67 -10.92 -23.77
N GLN A 479 -26.42 -11.35 -23.55
CA GLN A 479 -25.53 -11.88 -24.58
C GLN A 479 -25.64 -13.39 -24.77
N GLY A 480 -26.45 -14.10 -23.97
CA GLY A 480 -26.67 -15.54 -24.11
C GLY A 480 -25.56 -16.43 -23.53
N HIS A 481 -24.66 -15.88 -22.70
CA HIS A 481 -23.56 -16.60 -22.06
C HIS A 481 -23.86 -17.10 -20.64
N TYR A 482 -25.07 -16.87 -20.14
CA TYR A 482 -25.48 -17.23 -18.78
C TYR A 482 -25.70 -18.74 -18.60
N ILE A 483 -24.78 -19.43 -17.92
CA ILE A 483 -24.84 -20.88 -17.70
C ILE A 483 -25.68 -21.18 -16.45
N VAL A 484 -26.88 -21.75 -16.63
CA VAL A 484 -27.67 -22.31 -15.52
C VAL A 484 -27.17 -23.72 -15.20
N SER A 485 -26.21 -23.83 -14.28
CA SER A 485 -25.78 -25.11 -13.70
C SER A 485 -26.57 -25.40 -12.43
N LEU A 486 -27.34 -26.49 -12.42
CA LEU A 486 -28.06 -27.00 -11.24
C LEU A 486 -27.15 -27.58 -10.14
N THR A 487 -25.82 -27.56 -10.32
CA THR A 487 -24.86 -28.26 -9.44
C THR A 487 -23.62 -27.46 -9.04
N ARG A 488 -23.56 -26.15 -9.32
CA ARG A 488 -22.53 -25.30 -8.71
C ARG A 488 -23.03 -24.77 -7.37
N ASP A 489 -22.45 -25.28 -6.28
CA ASP A 489 -22.27 -24.49 -5.07
C ASP A 489 -21.50 -23.22 -5.47
N MET A 490 -22.24 -22.14 -5.66
CA MET A 490 -21.68 -20.83 -6.03
C MET A 490 -20.78 -20.30 -4.91
N SER A 491 -19.65 -19.70 -5.32
CA SER A 491 -18.71 -18.80 -4.61
C SER A 491 -19.06 -18.36 -3.17
N PRO A 492 -18.06 -18.21 -2.27
CA PRO A 492 -18.23 -18.25 -0.83
C PRO A 492 -19.36 -17.34 -0.34
N LYS A 493 -20.34 -17.98 0.31
CA LYS A 493 -21.44 -17.37 1.07
C LYS A 493 -20.99 -16.04 1.69
N ARG A 494 -21.46 -14.90 1.14
CA ARG A 494 -21.58 -13.67 1.91
C ARG A 494 -22.61 -13.95 3.00
N LYS A 495 -22.15 -14.27 4.22
CA LYS A 495 -22.98 -14.21 5.42
C LYS A 495 -23.63 -12.83 5.44
N GLY A 496 -24.96 -12.80 5.57
CA GLY A 496 -25.73 -11.57 5.70
C GLY A 496 -25.26 -10.76 6.91
N GLY A 497 -24.35 -9.84 6.66
CA GLY A 497 -24.06 -8.69 7.51
C GLY A 497 -24.71 -7.45 6.91
N ILE A 498 -24.80 -6.40 7.72
CA ILE A 498 -25.54 -5.13 7.54
C ILE A 498 -25.22 -4.34 6.22
N ALA A 499 -24.39 -4.89 5.32
CA ALA A 499 -23.96 -4.27 4.07
C ALA A 499 -24.94 -4.44 2.89
N ASN A 500 -26.08 -5.12 3.06
CA ASN A 500 -27.17 -5.05 2.09
C ASN A 500 -28.09 -3.90 2.48
N ILE A 501 -28.18 -2.89 1.60
CA ILE A 501 -29.07 -1.71 1.65
C ILE A 501 -28.49 -0.47 2.38
N ALA A 502 -27.28 -0.02 2.02
CA ALA A 502 -26.94 1.39 2.18
C ALA A 502 -26.70 2.01 0.79
N PRO A 503 -27.52 2.98 0.33
CA PRO A 503 -27.23 3.73 -0.89
C PRO A 503 -25.85 4.40 -0.79
N PHE A 504 -25.08 4.43 -1.88
CA PHE A 504 -23.80 5.16 -1.97
C PHE A 504 -23.79 6.55 -1.28
N PRO A 505 -24.84 7.41 -1.39
CA PRO A 505 -24.87 8.68 -0.66
C PRO A 505 -24.94 8.57 0.87
N VAL A 506 -25.36 7.44 1.43
CA VAL A 506 -25.32 7.17 2.88
C VAL A 506 -23.92 6.78 3.31
N VAL A 507 -23.21 5.96 2.54
CA VAL A 507 -21.80 5.61 2.80
C VAL A 507 -20.91 6.83 2.64
N VAL A 508 -21.10 7.60 1.56
CA VAL A 508 -20.43 8.88 1.36
C VAL A 508 -20.89 9.90 2.38
N GLY A 509 -22.14 9.89 2.82
CA GLY A 509 -22.66 10.75 3.88
C GLY A 509 -22.01 10.45 5.23
N VAL A 510 -21.77 9.19 5.58
CA VAL A 510 -21.06 8.78 6.80
C VAL A 510 -19.57 9.12 6.71
N ILE A 511 -18.95 8.95 5.53
CA ILE A 511 -17.56 9.33 5.28
C ILE A 511 -17.41 10.85 5.28
N LEU A 512 -18.30 11.60 4.63
CA LEU A 512 -18.34 13.06 4.59
C LEU A 512 -18.74 13.63 5.94
N MET A 513 -19.57 12.96 6.72
CA MET A 513 -19.87 13.34 8.10
C MET A 513 -18.65 13.08 8.97
N GLY A 514 -17.92 11.98 8.77
CA GLY A 514 -16.59 11.76 9.35
C GLY A 514 -15.57 12.82 8.95
N ILE A 515 -15.55 13.23 7.67
CA ILE A 515 -14.70 14.29 7.13
C ILE A 515 -15.17 15.68 7.57
N PHE A 516 -16.48 15.90 7.77
CA PHE A 516 -17.08 17.14 8.27
C PHE A 516 -16.83 17.29 9.76
N PHE A 517 -16.89 16.20 10.54
CA PHE A 517 -16.40 16.19 11.91
C PHE A 517 -14.87 16.36 11.97
N ALA A 518 -14.13 15.85 10.98
CA ALA A 518 -12.69 16.11 10.83
C ALA A 518 -12.37 17.55 10.33
N LEU A 519 -13.25 18.18 9.56
CA LEU A 519 -13.13 19.55 9.05
C LEU A 519 -13.67 20.59 10.05
N LEU A 520 -14.66 20.24 10.88
CA LEU A 520 -15.05 21.00 12.07
C LEU A 520 -13.92 21.02 13.09
N SER A 521 -13.05 20.01 13.14
CA SER A 521 -11.77 20.10 13.85
C SER A 521 -10.72 20.98 13.17
N LEU A 522 -10.89 21.35 11.88
CA LEU A 522 -10.02 22.29 11.14
C LEU A 522 -10.48 23.75 11.23
N VAL A 523 -11.69 24.04 11.74
CA VAL A 523 -12.11 25.42 12.09
C VAL A 523 -11.70 25.79 13.53
N ARG A 524 -11.06 24.88 14.27
CA ARG A 524 -10.22 25.28 15.41
C ARG A 524 -8.97 25.93 14.83
N GLY A 525 -8.63 27.15 15.27
CA GLY A 525 -7.34 27.76 14.95
C GLY A 525 -6.22 26.72 15.10
N SER A 526 -5.22 26.76 14.21
CA SER A 526 -4.14 25.77 14.08
C SER A 526 -3.80 25.13 15.44
N PHE A 527 -3.79 23.79 15.55
CA PHE A 527 -3.45 23.08 16.79
C PHE A 527 -2.17 23.65 17.44
N TYR A 528 -1.21 24.06 16.60
CA TYR A 528 -0.01 24.78 17.01
C TYR A 528 -0.30 26.06 17.80
N GLU A 529 -1.20 26.93 17.32
CA GLU A 529 -1.59 28.17 18.02
C GLU A 529 -2.27 27.87 19.35
N THR A 530 -3.12 26.84 19.41
CA THR A 530 -3.77 26.43 20.66
C THR A 530 -2.75 25.90 21.67
N PHE A 531 -1.83 25.05 21.23
CA PHE A 531 -0.75 24.53 22.07
C PHE A 531 0.22 25.64 22.50
N LEU A 532 0.62 26.53 21.60
CA LEU A 532 1.46 27.69 21.87
C LEU A 532 0.82 28.62 22.90
N LYS A 533 -0.48 28.93 22.77
CA LYS A 533 -1.22 29.72 23.77
C LYS A 533 -1.25 29.05 25.13
N CYS A 534 -1.52 27.73 25.18
CA CYS A 534 -1.49 26.97 26.43
C CYS A 534 -0.11 27.02 27.10
N MET A 535 0.96 26.79 26.33
CA MET A 535 2.34 26.83 26.82
C MET A 535 2.75 28.23 27.27
N SER A 536 2.35 29.28 26.54
CA SER A 536 2.69 30.68 26.85
C SER A 536 1.96 31.18 28.09
N HIS A 537 0.74 30.73 28.35
CA HIS A 537 0.00 31.12 29.55
C HIS A 537 0.65 30.62 30.85
N ARG A 538 1.39 29.49 30.79
CA ARG A 538 2.05 28.89 31.96
C ARG A 538 3.54 29.24 32.10
N ASN A 539 4.16 29.80 31.07
CA ASN A 539 5.55 30.22 31.12
C ASN A 539 5.62 31.73 30.97
N SER A 540 6.11 32.43 31.99
CA SER A 540 6.32 33.88 31.99
C SER A 540 7.49 34.34 31.10
N SER A 541 7.94 33.50 30.15
CA SER A 541 9.11 33.73 29.31
C SER A 541 8.70 34.07 27.88
N ASP A 542 9.24 35.17 27.35
CA ASP A 542 8.93 35.77 26.04
C ASP A 542 9.33 34.92 24.81
N ARG A 543 9.76 33.66 24.99
CA ARG A 543 10.33 32.84 23.89
C ARG A 543 9.84 31.38 23.81
N VAL A 544 8.63 31.08 24.25
CA VAL A 544 8.06 29.71 24.10
C VAL A 544 8.03 29.25 22.63
N SER A 545 7.82 30.16 21.67
CA SER A 545 7.82 29.81 20.24
C SER A 545 9.17 29.31 19.73
N SER A 546 10.30 29.67 20.36
CA SER A 546 11.63 29.24 19.88
C SER A 546 11.98 27.80 20.22
N ILE A 547 11.20 27.16 21.11
CA ILE A 547 11.38 25.75 21.51
C ILE A 547 10.31 24.83 20.91
N LEU A 548 9.43 25.36 20.07
CA LEU A 548 8.34 24.63 19.42
C LEU A 548 8.57 24.59 17.91
N TYR A 549 8.57 23.39 17.34
CA TYR A 549 8.74 23.19 15.91
C TYR A 549 7.56 22.41 15.34
N ASN A 550 6.86 23.01 14.39
CA ASN A 550 5.82 22.36 13.58
C ASN A 550 6.34 22.13 12.14
N PRO A 551 5.64 21.36 11.30
CA PRO A 551 6.09 21.08 9.93
C PRO A 551 6.30 22.30 9.01
N ASN A 552 5.78 23.49 9.39
CA ASN A 552 5.98 24.73 8.64
C ASN A 552 7.29 25.44 9.03
N ASN A 553 7.90 25.10 10.17
CA ASN A 553 9.20 25.65 10.56
C ASN A 553 10.33 25.02 9.72
N SER A 554 11.22 25.83 9.17
CA SER A 554 12.38 25.35 8.38
C SER A 554 13.29 24.40 9.15
N SER A 555 13.42 24.57 10.46
CA SER A 555 14.23 23.71 11.35
C SER A 555 13.54 22.42 11.80
N TYR A 556 12.27 22.17 11.43
CA TYR A 556 11.53 21.00 11.91
C TYR A 556 12.20 19.69 11.50
N THR A 557 12.52 19.54 10.20
CA THR A 557 13.09 18.30 9.66
C THR A 557 14.47 18.02 10.24
N SER A 558 15.34 19.03 10.34
CA SER A 558 16.68 18.87 10.92
C SER A 558 16.61 18.52 12.41
N THR A 559 15.72 19.16 13.17
CA THR A 559 15.49 18.85 14.60
C THR A 559 14.96 17.43 14.79
N LEU A 560 14.01 17.01 13.96
CA LEU A 560 13.49 15.64 14.02
C LEU A 560 14.59 14.61 13.70
N GLN A 561 15.37 14.83 12.65
CA GLN A 561 16.33 13.85 12.15
C GLN A 561 17.64 13.79 12.95
N ALA A 562 18.01 14.86 13.68
CA ALA A 562 19.28 14.97 14.40
C ALA A 562 19.62 13.77 15.29
N TYR A 563 18.60 13.16 15.91
CA TYR A 563 18.76 12.05 16.86
C TYR A 563 18.02 10.77 16.44
N ILE A 564 17.63 10.61 15.17
CA ILE A 564 17.12 9.31 14.70
C ILE A 564 18.28 8.36 14.43
N ARG A 565 18.40 7.30 15.25
CA ARG A 565 19.52 6.36 15.17
C ARG A 565 19.24 5.13 14.32
N ASN A 566 17.97 4.77 14.15
CA ASN A 566 17.54 3.68 13.29
C ASN A 566 16.82 4.22 12.05
N LYS A 567 17.49 4.16 10.89
CA LYS A 567 16.97 4.66 9.60
C LYS A 567 15.69 3.95 9.15
N ARG A 568 15.40 2.75 9.66
CA ARG A 568 14.13 2.04 9.41
C ARG A 568 12.89 2.89 9.76
N PHE A 569 13.05 3.86 10.67
CA PHE A 569 12.01 4.76 11.13
C PHE A 569 12.21 6.22 10.65
N ASN A 570 13.07 6.44 9.65
CA ASN A 570 13.26 7.73 9.01
C ASN A 570 12.82 7.70 7.54
N THR A 571 11.69 7.08 7.25
CA THR A 571 11.12 7.01 5.89
C THR A 571 10.04 8.07 5.70
N SER A 572 9.67 8.35 4.44
CA SER A 572 8.53 9.22 4.10
C SER A 572 7.19 8.70 4.63
N THR A 573 7.05 7.38 4.79
CA THR A 573 5.84 6.72 5.29
C THR A 573 5.76 6.63 6.82
N THR A 574 6.87 6.84 7.53
CA THR A 574 6.87 6.77 9.00
C THR A 574 6.07 7.96 9.59
N PRO A 575 5.13 7.75 10.51
CA PRO A 575 4.40 8.85 11.16
C PRO A 575 5.32 9.89 11.79
N LYS A 576 4.95 11.17 11.71
CA LYS A 576 5.75 12.32 12.16
C LYS A 576 5.02 13.07 13.29
N PRO A 577 5.75 13.64 14.28
CA PRO A 577 5.12 14.40 15.36
C PRO A 577 4.52 15.70 14.84
N ILE A 578 3.38 16.12 15.39
CA ILE A 578 2.74 17.38 14.93
C ILE A 578 3.44 18.63 15.49
N ILE A 579 4.04 18.52 16.69
CA ILE A 579 4.94 19.53 17.26
C ILE A 579 6.10 18.80 17.94
N ILE A 580 7.31 19.33 17.79
CA ILE A 580 8.49 18.96 18.56
C ILE A 580 8.72 20.04 19.60
N VAL A 581 8.88 19.65 20.86
CA VAL A 581 9.21 20.54 21.97
C VAL A 581 10.63 20.26 22.44
N THR A 582 11.52 21.25 22.43
CA THR A 582 12.91 21.13 22.90
C THR A 582 13.13 21.93 24.20
N PRO A 583 12.67 21.44 25.36
CA PRO A 583 12.69 22.19 26.61
C PRO A 583 14.09 22.64 27.02
N LEU A 584 14.21 23.90 27.42
CA LEU A 584 15.43 24.46 28.03
C LEU A 584 15.42 24.41 29.57
N HIS A 585 14.24 24.21 30.18
CA HIS A 585 14.05 24.22 31.63
C HIS A 585 12.96 23.21 32.01
N GLN A 586 12.97 22.77 33.26
CA GLN A 586 11.96 21.89 33.84
C GLN A 586 10.52 22.41 33.68
N THR A 587 10.28 23.71 33.79
CA THR A 587 8.95 24.32 33.65
C THR A 587 8.34 24.11 32.26
N HIS A 588 9.18 24.03 31.21
CA HIS A 588 8.74 23.70 29.86
C HIS A 588 8.24 22.25 29.76
N VAL A 589 8.86 21.32 30.50
CA VAL A 589 8.41 19.92 30.57
C VAL A 589 7.06 19.82 31.28
N GLN A 590 6.92 20.48 32.44
CA GLN A 590 5.64 20.53 33.19
C GLN A 590 4.52 21.11 32.32
N SER A 591 4.79 22.22 31.63
CA SER A 591 3.84 22.86 30.72
C SER A 591 3.46 21.95 29.56
N THR A 592 4.43 21.23 28.98
CA THR A 592 4.19 20.29 27.88
C THR A 592 3.26 19.17 28.31
N ILE A 593 3.49 18.55 29.48
CA ILE A 593 2.62 17.50 30.01
C ILE A 593 1.20 18.05 30.24
N PHE A 594 1.09 19.20 30.91
CA PHE A 594 -0.19 19.82 31.20
C PHE A 594 -0.99 20.14 29.93
N CYS A 595 -0.37 20.81 28.96
CA CYS A 595 -1.03 21.18 27.71
C CYS A 595 -1.35 19.97 26.86
N SER A 596 -0.47 18.96 26.83
CA SER A 596 -0.74 17.72 26.10
C SER A 596 -1.93 16.96 26.69
N LYS A 597 -2.01 16.87 28.02
CA LYS A 597 -3.13 16.25 28.74
C LYS A 597 -4.44 16.98 28.48
N ASN A 598 -4.45 18.31 28.58
CA ASN A 598 -5.64 19.12 28.34
C ASN A 598 -6.14 19.03 26.89
N LEU A 599 -5.22 18.93 25.92
CA LEU A 599 -5.56 18.77 24.50
C LEU A 599 -5.73 17.31 24.07
N SER A 600 -5.65 16.36 25.01
CA SER A 600 -5.81 14.92 24.77
C SER A 600 -4.88 14.37 23.66
N ILE A 601 -3.64 14.86 23.60
CA ILE A 601 -2.63 14.40 22.64
C ILE A 601 -1.58 13.50 23.28
N ASN A 602 -1.17 12.46 22.55
CA ASN A 602 -0.13 11.53 22.97
C ASN A 602 1.24 12.22 23.00
N LEU A 603 2.10 11.84 23.94
CA LEU A 603 3.43 12.37 24.11
C LEU A 603 4.47 11.26 23.93
N ARG A 604 5.42 11.45 23.02
CA ARG A 604 6.64 10.64 22.90
C ARG A 604 7.83 11.41 23.44
N ILE A 605 8.68 10.73 24.20
CA ILE A 605 9.79 11.34 24.92
C ILE A 605 11.09 10.81 24.31
N ARG A 606 11.95 11.71 23.83
CA ARG A 606 13.24 11.38 23.26
C ARG A 606 14.37 12.00 24.08
N SER A 607 15.36 11.17 24.39
CA SER A 607 16.67 11.59 24.91
C SER A 607 17.70 11.46 23.77
N GLY A 608 18.42 10.34 23.66
CA GLY A 608 19.42 10.11 22.60
C GLY A 608 18.91 9.43 21.32
N GLY A 609 17.62 9.02 21.29
CA GLY A 609 16.94 8.47 20.11
C GLY A 609 17.41 7.08 19.63
N HIS A 610 17.95 6.27 20.54
CA HIS A 610 18.43 4.90 20.30
C HIS A 610 17.35 3.81 20.45
N ASP A 611 16.07 4.16 20.51
CA ASP A 611 15.00 3.16 20.59
C ASP A 611 14.99 2.27 19.34
N PHE A 612 15.13 0.96 19.52
CA PHE A 612 15.29 0.01 18.42
C PHE A 612 14.05 -0.16 17.54
N GLU A 613 12.88 0.27 18.04
CA GLU A 613 11.60 0.27 17.33
C GLU A 613 11.08 1.69 17.08
N GLY A 614 11.93 2.71 17.29
CA GLY A 614 11.60 4.11 17.03
C GLY A 614 10.55 4.72 17.95
N LEU A 615 10.14 4.06 19.04
CA LEU A 615 8.97 4.47 19.84
C LEU A 615 9.15 5.80 20.58
N SER A 616 10.38 6.28 20.72
CA SER A 616 10.67 7.62 21.28
C SER A 616 10.33 8.77 20.32
N TYR A 617 10.12 8.50 19.03
CA TYR A 617 9.85 9.52 18.01
C TYR A 617 8.85 9.08 16.93
N VAL A 618 8.21 7.93 17.09
CA VAL A 618 7.14 7.40 16.23
C VAL A 618 5.98 6.93 17.10
N SER A 619 4.76 7.21 16.66
CA SER A 619 3.55 6.57 17.16
C SER A 619 2.68 6.13 15.99
N TYR A 620 2.23 4.87 16.00
CA TYR A 620 1.39 4.32 14.92
C TYR A 620 -0.10 4.42 15.20
N THR A 621 -0.48 4.74 16.43
CA THR A 621 -1.87 4.66 16.88
C THR A 621 -2.57 6.02 16.96
N ARG A 622 -1.84 7.13 17.15
CA ARG A 622 -2.41 8.47 17.35
C ARG A 622 -1.46 9.57 16.85
N HIS A 623 -2.01 10.75 16.56
CA HIS A 623 -1.21 11.97 16.47
C HIS A 623 -0.49 12.21 17.81
N PHE A 624 0.75 12.67 17.75
CA PHE A 624 1.59 12.79 18.94
C PHE A 624 2.49 14.02 18.89
N LEU A 625 2.90 14.46 20.08
CA LEU A 625 3.96 15.42 20.29
C LEU A 625 5.27 14.68 20.58
N LEU A 626 6.38 15.25 20.11
CA LEU A 626 7.70 14.80 20.49
C LEU A 626 8.28 15.77 21.53
N LEU A 627 8.51 15.29 22.74
CA LEU A 627 9.30 15.99 23.75
C LEU A 627 10.75 15.54 23.65
N ASP A 628 11.58 16.39 23.06
CA ASP A 628 13.01 16.12 22.84
C ASP A 628 13.86 16.76 23.95
N MET A 629 14.28 15.93 24.89
CA MET A 629 15.00 16.31 26.10
C MET A 629 16.47 16.68 25.83
N SER A 630 16.94 16.67 24.59
CA SER A 630 18.37 16.81 24.23
C SER A 630 19.06 18.10 24.71
N ASN A 631 18.29 19.14 25.08
CA ASN A 631 18.80 20.39 25.65
C ASN A 631 19.00 20.34 27.18
N LEU A 632 18.31 19.44 27.88
CA LEU A 632 18.46 19.21 29.32
C LEU A 632 19.54 18.15 29.54
N ARG A 633 20.81 18.59 29.52
CA ARG A 633 21.99 17.72 29.49
C ARG A 633 23.13 18.18 30.41
N THR A 634 22.82 18.99 31.41
CA THR A 634 23.81 19.36 32.44
C THR A 634 24.27 18.12 33.20
N ILE A 635 25.57 18.06 33.49
CA ILE A 635 26.20 17.00 34.28
C ILE A 635 27.05 17.68 35.35
N ASP A 636 26.72 17.40 36.61
CA ASP A 636 27.49 17.86 37.76
C ASP A 636 28.09 16.66 38.49
N VAL A 637 29.41 16.68 38.69
CA VAL A 637 30.17 15.55 39.22
C VAL A 637 30.83 15.98 40.52
N ASN A 638 30.46 15.30 41.61
CA ASN A 638 31.01 15.50 42.94
C ASN A 638 31.82 14.27 43.35
N ILE A 639 33.14 14.36 43.23
CA ILE A 639 34.06 13.27 43.58
C ILE A 639 34.14 13.06 45.09
N THR A 640 33.96 14.10 45.92
CA THR A 640 33.96 13.97 47.37
C THR A 640 32.78 13.12 47.88
N GLU A 641 31.62 13.23 47.24
CA GLU A 641 30.46 12.37 47.51
C GLU A 641 30.43 11.09 46.67
N GLU A 642 31.37 10.90 45.74
CA GLU A 642 31.35 9.85 44.72
C GLU A 642 30.00 9.79 43.97
N THR A 643 29.43 10.94 43.63
CA THR A 643 28.13 11.03 42.93
C THR A 643 28.18 11.95 41.72
N ALA A 644 27.23 11.75 40.80
CA ALA A 644 27.01 12.66 39.70
C ALA A 644 25.51 12.91 39.49
N ILE A 645 25.10 14.16 39.30
CA ILE A 645 23.76 14.52 38.89
C ILE A 645 23.79 14.73 37.38
N VAL A 646 22.99 13.96 36.65
CA VAL A 646 22.95 14.00 35.19
C VAL A 646 21.53 14.21 34.69
N GLU A 647 21.33 15.25 33.88
CA GLU A 647 20.06 15.43 33.18
C GLU A 647 19.90 14.42 32.05
N VAL A 648 18.66 13.97 31.81
CA VAL A 648 18.39 12.80 30.96
C VAL A 648 18.69 13.01 29.47
N GLY A 649 18.80 14.25 29.02
CA GLY A 649 19.17 14.60 27.64
C GLY A 649 20.65 14.38 27.32
N ALA A 650 21.49 14.25 28.35
CA ALA A 650 22.90 13.91 28.17
C ALA A 650 23.08 12.52 27.55
N THR A 651 24.20 12.31 26.89
CA THR A 651 24.63 10.99 26.41
C THR A 651 25.61 10.32 27.37
N ILE A 652 25.78 9.00 27.21
CA ILE A 652 26.76 8.24 27.99
C ILE A 652 28.18 8.78 27.78
N GLY A 653 28.53 9.16 26.55
CA GLY A 653 29.84 9.75 26.24
C GLY A 653 30.08 11.06 26.98
N GLU A 654 29.07 11.96 27.02
CA GLU A 654 29.14 13.20 27.80
C GLU A 654 29.34 12.89 29.30
N LEU A 655 28.62 11.90 29.84
CA LEU A 655 28.78 11.47 31.23
C LEU A 655 30.19 10.93 31.53
N TYR A 656 30.67 10.00 30.71
CA TYR A 656 31.99 9.41 30.89
C TYR A 656 33.11 10.46 30.81
N TYR A 657 33.02 11.38 29.84
CA TYR A 657 33.97 12.47 29.70
C TYR A 657 34.01 13.34 30.97
N ARG A 658 32.84 13.74 31.49
CA ARG A 658 32.75 14.61 32.68
C ARG A 658 33.22 13.94 33.97
N ILE A 659 33.02 12.63 34.11
CA ILE A 659 33.60 11.86 35.22
C ILE A 659 35.13 11.86 35.10
N TRP A 660 35.65 11.48 33.94
CA TRP A 660 37.09 11.41 33.68
C TRP A 660 37.81 12.76 33.81
N GLU A 661 37.14 13.85 33.44
CA GLU A 661 37.63 15.23 33.60
C GLU A 661 37.89 15.56 35.08
N LYS A 662 37.08 15.01 36.00
CA LYS A 662 37.19 15.23 37.44
C LYS A 662 38.06 14.20 38.17
N SER A 663 38.08 12.94 37.71
CA SER A 663 38.88 11.88 38.32
C SER A 663 39.21 10.77 37.34
N LYS A 664 40.47 10.31 37.36
CA LYS A 664 40.95 9.20 36.50
C LYS A 664 40.64 7.80 37.07
N VAL A 665 40.24 7.75 38.34
CA VAL A 665 39.98 6.50 39.10
C VAL A 665 38.50 6.32 39.45
N HIS A 666 37.62 7.09 38.80
CA HIS A 666 36.17 6.93 38.90
C HIS A 666 35.57 6.63 37.53
N ALA A 667 34.54 5.79 37.54
CA ALA A 667 33.78 5.41 36.38
C ALA A 667 32.28 5.34 36.72
N PHE A 668 31.48 4.98 35.72
CA PHE A 668 30.07 4.65 35.92
C PHE A 668 29.67 3.45 35.05
N PRO A 669 29.01 2.42 35.60
CA PRO A 669 28.66 1.21 34.84
C PRO A 669 27.47 1.45 33.91
N ALA A 670 27.75 1.90 32.68
CA ALA A 670 26.76 2.08 31.61
C ALA A 670 27.21 1.41 30.30
N GLY A 671 26.47 1.65 29.21
CA GLY A 671 26.74 1.05 27.90
C GLY A 671 28.00 1.56 27.21
N VAL A 672 28.46 0.82 26.21
CA VAL A 672 29.67 1.15 25.41
C VAL A 672 29.38 2.10 24.24
N CYS A 673 28.10 2.35 23.92
CA CYS A 673 27.73 3.24 22.81
C CYS A 673 27.58 4.68 23.32
N SER A 674 28.59 5.52 23.08
CA SER A 674 28.69 6.89 23.60
C SER A 674 27.52 7.82 23.26
N THR A 675 26.84 7.64 22.12
CA THR A 675 25.71 8.50 21.72
C THR A 675 24.36 8.08 22.29
N VAL A 676 24.30 7.00 23.07
CA VAL A 676 23.07 6.58 23.76
C VAL A 676 22.72 7.61 24.83
N GLY A 677 21.45 8.01 24.87
CA GLY A 677 20.96 8.99 25.84
C GLY A 677 20.65 8.38 27.20
N ILE A 678 20.98 9.10 28.26
CA ILE A 678 20.87 8.67 29.66
C ILE A 678 19.43 8.30 30.04
N GLY A 679 18.45 9.11 29.62
CA GLY A 679 17.04 8.89 29.98
C GLY A 679 16.50 7.51 29.59
N GLY A 680 16.70 7.11 28.34
CA GLY A 680 16.29 5.79 27.85
C GLY A 680 17.15 4.68 28.44
N HIS A 681 18.47 4.88 28.48
CA HIS A 681 19.42 3.86 28.92
C HIS A 681 19.18 3.41 30.37
N ILE A 682 19.17 4.36 31.30
CA ILE A 682 18.99 4.06 32.73
C ILE A 682 17.59 3.51 32.96
N SER A 683 16.56 4.12 32.38
CA SER A 683 15.19 3.72 32.71
C SER A 683 14.80 2.32 32.24
N GLY A 684 15.55 1.72 31.31
CA GLY A 684 15.39 0.32 30.89
C GLY A 684 16.45 -0.66 31.40
N GLY A 685 17.33 -0.25 32.33
CA GLY A 685 18.34 -1.11 32.96
C GLY A 685 19.76 -0.58 32.76
N GLY A 686 20.25 -0.65 31.54
CA GLY A 686 21.61 -0.22 31.17
C GLY A 686 22.69 -1.23 31.59
N TYR A 687 23.48 -1.70 30.64
CA TYR A 687 24.57 -2.66 30.89
C TYR A 687 25.79 -2.28 30.07
N GLY A 688 26.97 -2.66 30.55
CA GLY A 688 28.22 -2.58 29.81
C GLY A 688 29.31 -3.41 30.46
N VAL A 689 30.56 -3.03 30.22
CA VAL A 689 31.74 -3.87 30.55
C VAL A 689 31.96 -4.02 32.04
N LEU A 690 31.48 -3.06 32.84
CA LEU A 690 31.60 -3.06 34.30
C LEU A 690 30.53 -3.90 35.01
N MET A 691 29.57 -4.49 34.28
CA MET A 691 28.39 -5.10 34.90
C MET A 691 28.69 -6.29 35.82
N ARG A 692 29.77 -7.04 35.55
CA ARG A 692 30.16 -8.19 36.38
C ARG A 692 30.81 -7.79 37.70
N LYS A 693 31.33 -6.56 37.80
CA LYS A 693 31.93 -6.02 39.03
C LYS A 693 30.93 -5.18 39.82
N TYR A 694 30.18 -4.32 39.14
CA TYR A 694 29.36 -3.27 39.78
C TYR A 694 27.85 -3.40 39.52
N GLY A 695 27.41 -4.40 38.75
CA GLY A 695 25.99 -4.55 38.37
C GLY A 695 25.59 -3.62 37.21
N LEU A 696 24.29 -3.50 36.98
CA LEU A 696 23.73 -2.64 35.94
C LEU A 696 23.79 -1.16 36.31
N THR A 697 23.47 -0.32 35.34
CA THR A 697 23.34 1.13 35.56
C THR A 697 22.28 1.44 36.62
N VAL A 698 21.15 0.74 36.59
CA VAL A 698 20.04 0.89 37.56
C VAL A 698 20.39 0.50 38.99
N ASP A 699 21.42 -0.30 39.18
CA ASP A 699 21.87 -0.74 40.51
C ASP A 699 22.71 0.34 41.21
N ASN A 700 23.10 1.39 40.46
CA ASN A 700 23.97 2.48 40.90
C ASN A 700 23.24 3.84 40.87
N ILE A 701 21.91 3.84 41.03
CA ILE A 701 21.09 5.06 41.08
C ILE A 701 20.68 5.35 42.52
N VAL A 702 20.94 6.57 42.97
CA VAL A 702 20.68 7.03 44.34
C VAL A 702 19.35 7.79 44.43
N ASP A 703 19.08 8.64 43.44
CA ASP A 703 17.91 9.51 43.37
C ASP A 703 17.55 9.81 41.89
N ALA A 704 16.37 10.37 41.65
CA ALA A 704 15.92 10.84 40.34
C ALA A 704 14.91 11.98 40.50
N MET A 705 14.86 12.88 39.52
CA MET A 705 13.82 13.89 39.39
C MET A 705 12.88 13.50 38.26
N ILE A 706 11.57 13.46 38.51
CA ILE A 706 10.55 13.08 37.51
C ILE A 706 9.37 14.05 37.53
N VAL A 707 8.80 14.31 36.35
CA VAL A 707 7.51 15.00 36.22
C VAL A 707 6.40 13.97 36.00
N ASP A 708 5.41 13.98 36.90
CA ASP A 708 4.26 13.06 36.85
C ASP A 708 3.14 13.54 35.91
N VAL A 709 2.04 12.76 35.84
CA VAL A 709 0.89 13.05 34.97
C VAL A 709 0.11 14.32 35.35
N ASN A 710 0.39 14.88 36.53
CA ASN A 710 -0.21 16.12 37.02
C ASN A 710 0.75 17.31 36.89
N GLY A 711 1.93 17.11 36.30
CA GLY A 711 2.94 18.14 36.13
C GLY A 711 3.69 18.47 37.41
N ARG A 712 3.61 17.62 38.46
CA ARG A 712 4.39 17.79 39.68
C ARG A 712 5.79 17.25 39.48
N VAL A 713 6.78 17.94 40.02
CA VAL A 713 8.16 17.48 40.00
C VAL A 713 8.46 16.78 41.31
N LEU A 714 8.94 15.55 41.20
CA LEU A 714 9.12 14.65 42.33
C LEU A 714 10.57 14.16 42.34
N ASP A 715 11.23 14.30 43.48
CA ASP A 715 12.45 13.58 43.85
C ASP A 715 12.11 12.17 44.38
N ARG A 716 13.10 11.36 44.75
CA ARG A 716 12.86 10.01 45.32
C ARG A 716 11.90 10.04 46.51
N LYS A 717 12.11 10.99 47.42
CA LYS A 717 11.31 11.10 48.65
C LYS A 717 9.83 11.36 48.35
N SER A 718 9.56 12.31 47.45
CA SER A 718 8.20 12.73 47.09
C SER A 718 7.51 11.81 46.08
N MET A 719 8.28 11.09 45.24
CA MET A 719 7.72 10.09 44.32
C MET A 719 7.41 8.75 45.02
N GLY A 720 8.11 8.47 46.13
CA GLY A 720 8.01 7.21 46.88
C GLY A 720 8.79 6.06 46.25
N GLU A 721 9.11 5.05 47.06
CA GLU A 721 10.00 3.94 46.67
C GLU A 721 9.44 3.08 45.54
N ASP A 722 8.12 2.96 45.40
CA ASP A 722 7.50 2.16 44.34
C ASP A 722 7.70 2.78 42.95
N LEU A 723 7.51 4.10 42.81
CA LEU A 723 7.78 4.80 41.55
C LEU A 723 9.30 4.88 41.29
N PHE A 724 10.10 5.14 42.33
CA PHE A 724 11.55 5.13 42.22
C PHE A 724 12.10 3.76 41.78
N TRP A 725 11.53 2.66 42.29
CA TRP A 725 11.83 1.31 41.81
C TRP A 725 11.44 1.14 40.34
N ALA A 726 10.22 1.54 39.95
CA ALA A 726 9.71 1.33 38.60
C ALA A 726 10.53 2.04 37.50
N ILE A 727 11.01 3.26 37.77
CA ILE A 727 11.82 4.01 36.80
C ILE A 727 13.25 3.49 36.66
N ARG A 728 13.70 2.61 37.56
CA ARG A 728 15.04 1.97 37.52
C ARG A 728 15.01 0.63 36.77
N GLY A 729 14.37 0.60 35.61
CA GLY A 729 14.40 -0.57 34.71
C GLY A 729 13.07 -0.88 34.02
N GLY A 730 11.95 -0.31 34.47
CA GLY A 730 10.61 -0.56 33.93
C GLY A 730 10.25 0.22 32.66
N GLY A 731 11.17 1.04 32.14
CA GLY A 731 10.94 1.94 31.00
C GLY A 731 10.25 3.22 31.43
N GLY A 732 11.02 4.31 31.56
CA GLY A 732 10.57 5.57 32.14
C GLY A 732 9.36 6.19 31.43
N ALA A 733 9.28 5.99 30.11
CA ALA A 733 8.16 6.46 29.27
C ALA A 733 6.79 5.87 29.66
N SER A 734 6.73 4.83 30.50
CA SER A 734 5.48 4.31 31.06
C SER A 734 5.00 5.08 32.29
N PHE A 735 5.84 5.88 32.95
CA PHE A 735 5.53 6.42 34.28
C PHE A 735 5.56 7.94 34.37
N GLY A 736 6.38 8.61 33.55
CA GLY A 736 6.51 10.05 33.55
C GLY A 736 7.66 10.56 32.69
N VAL A 737 7.96 11.86 32.80
CA VAL A 737 9.15 12.45 32.17
C VAL A 737 10.23 12.62 33.21
N ILE A 738 11.23 11.74 33.20
CA ILE A 738 12.41 11.89 34.07
C ILE A 738 13.21 13.10 33.58
N LEU A 739 13.67 13.93 34.49
CA LEU A 739 14.48 15.13 34.25
C LEU A 739 15.96 14.84 34.47
N SER A 740 16.30 14.18 35.58
CA SER A 740 17.67 13.87 35.96
C SER A 740 17.76 12.64 36.87
N TYR A 741 18.98 12.10 36.98
CA TYR A 741 19.34 11.05 37.93
C TYR A 741 20.50 11.51 38.79
N LYS A 742 20.49 11.14 40.08
CA LYS A 742 21.69 11.14 40.94
C LYS A 742 22.29 9.75 40.92
N LEU A 743 23.50 9.65 40.38
CA LEU A 743 24.25 8.43 40.17
C LEU A 743 25.27 8.24 41.30
N ARG A 744 25.57 6.98 41.62
CA ARG A 744 26.73 6.59 42.42
C ARG A 744 27.87 6.21 41.48
N LEU A 745 29.00 6.89 41.60
CA LEU A 745 30.21 6.58 40.86
C LEU A 745 30.89 5.36 41.49
N VAL A 746 31.72 4.68 40.70
CA VAL A 746 32.44 3.48 41.14
C VAL A 746 33.94 3.67 40.94
N GLY A 747 34.74 3.10 41.83
CA GLY A 747 36.20 3.14 41.72
C GLY A 747 36.69 2.25 40.56
N VAL A 748 37.71 2.71 39.85
CA VAL A 748 38.46 1.92 38.85
C VAL A 748 39.96 2.15 39.05
N PRO A 749 40.82 1.16 38.75
CA PRO A 749 42.26 1.37 38.82
C PRO A 749 42.71 2.41 37.78
N GLU A 750 43.85 3.05 38.02
CA GLU A 750 44.46 3.99 37.06
C GLU A 750 44.75 3.32 35.72
N THR A 751 45.15 2.05 35.77
CA THR A 751 45.42 1.21 34.59
C THR A 751 44.42 0.08 34.49
N VAL A 752 43.78 -0.02 33.33
CA VAL A 752 42.94 -1.16 32.91
C VAL A 752 43.58 -1.82 31.70
N THR A 753 43.25 -3.09 31.47
CA THR A 753 43.77 -3.84 30.31
C THR A 753 42.65 -4.27 29.39
N VAL A 754 42.83 -4.06 28.09
CA VAL A 754 41.91 -4.55 27.04
C VAL A 754 42.63 -5.45 26.05
N PHE A 755 41.88 -6.34 25.40
CA PHE A 755 42.37 -7.15 24.28
C PHE A 755 41.26 -7.40 23.26
N ARG A 756 41.63 -7.69 22.01
CA ARG A 756 40.70 -8.13 20.96
C ARG A 756 41.38 -9.20 20.12
N VAL A 757 40.84 -10.41 20.15
CA VAL A 757 41.39 -11.56 19.42
C VAL A 757 40.27 -12.24 18.62
N SER A 758 40.52 -12.46 17.34
CA SER A 758 39.61 -13.19 16.45
C SER A 758 40.09 -14.62 16.23
N LYS A 759 39.15 -15.57 16.19
CA LYS A 759 39.39 -16.97 15.82
C LYS A 759 38.45 -17.36 14.69
N SER A 760 38.97 -18.07 13.68
CA SER A 760 38.16 -18.61 12.59
C SER A 760 37.53 -19.94 12.99
N SER A 761 36.42 -20.31 12.35
CA SER A 761 35.76 -21.61 12.58
C SER A 761 36.62 -22.82 12.17
N GLU A 762 37.60 -22.64 11.28
CA GLU A 762 38.44 -23.72 10.73
C GLU A 762 39.61 -24.10 11.67
N GLU A 763 39.98 -23.23 12.63
CA GLU A 763 41.14 -23.40 13.53
C GLU A 763 40.73 -23.68 14.98
N LYS A 764 39.94 -24.73 15.25
CA LYS A 764 39.42 -25.05 16.61
C LYS A 764 38.58 -23.92 17.25
N GLY A 765 38.15 -22.91 16.49
CA GLY A 765 37.38 -21.77 17.00
C GLY A 765 36.06 -22.19 17.66
N ILE A 766 35.45 -23.29 17.20
CA ILE A 766 34.23 -23.84 17.81
C ILE A 766 34.50 -24.35 19.24
N ASP A 767 35.63 -24.99 19.49
CA ASP A 767 35.97 -25.49 20.83
C ASP A 767 36.21 -24.34 21.80
N ILE A 768 36.84 -23.26 21.35
CA ILE A 768 37.05 -22.04 22.14
C ILE A 768 35.72 -21.33 22.43
N VAL A 769 34.86 -21.17 21.42
CA VAL A 769 33.49 -20.63 21.59
C VAL A 769 32.68 -21.48 22.56
N ASN A 770 32.75 -22.81 22.43
CA ASN A 770 32.06 -23.73 23.30
C ASN A 770 32.57 -23.59 24.74
N ARG A 771 33.90 -23.58 24.93
CA ARG A 771 34.54 -23.42 26.24
C ARG A 771 34.16 -22.11 26.92
N TRP A 772 34.13 -21.00 26.17
CA TRP A 772 33.76 -19.67 26.68
C TRP A 772 32.43 -19.69 27.45
N GLN A 773 31.42 -20.44 26.96
CA GLN A 773 30.11 -20.54 27.62
C GLN A 773 30.17 -21.07 29.06
N TYR A 774 31.19 -21.88 29.40
CA TYR A 774 31.29 -22.51 30.71
C TYR A 774 32.07 -21.69 31.72
N VAL A 775 32.91 -20.77 31.23
CA VAL A 775 33.92 -20.07 32.04
C VAL A 775 33.66 -18.57 32.13
N ALA A 776 33.09 -17.93 31.11
CA ALA A 776 33.04 -16.47 31.01
C ALA A 776 32.26 -15.77 32.14
N ASP A 777 31.28 -16.44 32.75
CA ASP A 777 30.54 -15.94 33.89
C ASP A 777 31.25 -16.15 35.25
N LYS A 778 32.33 -16.96 35.28
CA LYS A 778 32.97 -17.46 36.52
C LYS A 778 34.45 -17.13 36.69
N ILE A 779 35.21 -16.87 35.63
CA ILE A 779 36.70 -16.77 35.67
C ILE A 779 37.21 -15.83 36.78
N ASP A 780 36.93 -14.54 36.68
CA ASP A 780 37.33 -13.50 37.64
C ASP A 780 36.28 -12.39 37.60
N ARG A 781 35.97 -11.71 38.70
CA ARG A 781 34.94 -10.66 38.76
C ARG A 781 35.35 -9.36 38.06
N ASP A 782 36.66 -9.13 37.92
CA ASP A 782 37.26 -7.94 37.30
C ASP A 782 37.33 -8.04 35.77
N LEU A 783 37.00 -9.20 35.21
CA LEU A 783 37.16 -9.53 33.79
C LEU A 783 35.82 -9.58 33.05
N PHE A 784 35.69 -8.85 31.95
CA PHE A 784 34.57 -8.95 31.03
C PHE A 784 35.07 -9.38 29.66
N ILE A 785 34.55 -10.47 29.10
CA ILE A 785 34.91 -10.95 27.76
C ILE A 785 33.64 -11.07 26.91
N ARG A 786 33.41 -10.16 25.97
CA ARG A 786 32.35 -10.31 24.97
C ARG A 786 32.83 -11.26 23.88
N LEU A 787 31.96 -12.19 23.50
CA LEU A 787 32.12 -13.00 22.29
C LEU A 787 31.16 -12.48 21.21
N TYR A 788 31.68 -12.02 20.08
CA TYR A 788 30.90 -11.62 18.91
C TYR A 788 31.12 -12.60 17.77
N ILE A 789 30.07 -13.32 17.39
CA ILE A 789 30.07 -14.30 16.31
C ILE A 789 29.39 -13.64 15.10
N LYS A 790 30.09 -13.55 13.98
CA LYS A 790 29.56 -12.92 12.76
C LYS A 790 29.99 -13.70 11.50
N PRO A 791 29.15 -13.71 10.45
CA PRO A 791 29.54 -14.25 9.16
C PRO A 791 30.61 -13.36 8.51
N ASP A 792 31.73 -13.96 8.10
CA ASP A 792 32.70 -13.35 7.19
C ASP A 792 32.34 -13.75 5.76
N ASN A 793 31.65 -12.86 5.07
CA ASN A 793 31.18 -13.09 3.70
C ASN A 793 32.33 -13.15 2.68
N ALA A 794 33.49 -12.55 2.97
CA ALA A 794 34.63 -12.58 2.07
C ALA A 794 35.34 -13.95 2.14
N LYS A 795 35.56 -14.45 3.36
CA LYS A 795 36.19 -15.76 3.58
C LYS A 795 35.20 -16.92 3.51
N LYS A 796 33.89 -16.64 3.50
CA LYS A 796 32.81 -17.63 3.59
C LYS A 796 32.95 -18.52 4.84
N THR A 797 33.34 -17.93 5.96
CA THR A 797 33.51 -18.60 7.25
C THR A 797 32.79 -17.83 8.37
N ILE A 798 32.78 -18.38 9.58
CA ILE A 798 32.37 -17.63 10.78
C ILE A 798 33.62 -17.11 11.48
N GLU A 799 33.58 -15.82 11.85
CA GLU A 799 34.55 -15.20 12.73
C GLU A 799 33.98 -15.10 14.14
N ALA A 800 34.75 -15.57 15.12
CA ALA A 800 34.49 -15.41 16.55
C ALA A 800 35.49 -14.41 17.15
N GLU A 801 35.01 -13.21 17.47
CA GLU A 801 35.80 -12.12 18.03
C GLU A 801 35.61 -12.05 19.55
N PHE A 802 36.69 -12.23 20.31
CA PHE A 802 36.73 -12.10 21.76
C PHE A 802 37.30 -10.73 22.12
N THR A 803 36.48 -9.86 22.71
CA THR A 803 36.93 -8.55 23.20
C THR A 803 36.88 -8.53 24.72
N GLY A 804 38.02 -8.29 25.35
CA GLY A 804 38.19 -8.29 26.79
C GLY A 804 38.36 -6.89 27.38
N PHE A 805 37.88 -6.73 28.61
CA PHE A 805 38.13 -5.58 29.48
C PHE A 805 38.42 -6.10 30.89
N PHE A 806 39.52 -5.64 31.49
CA PHE A 806 39.99 -6.11 32.79
C PHE A 806 40.37 -4.94 33.70
N LEU A 807 39.87 -4.98 34.94
CA LEU A 807 40.23 -4.02 36.00
C LEU A 807 41.55 -4.44 36.66
N GLY A 808 42.65 -4.23 35.95
CA GLY A 808 44.01 -4.49 36.41
C GLY A 808 45.03 -4.47 35.26
N ASP A 809 46.29 -4.75 35.59
CA ASP A 809 47.40 -4.84 34.63
C ASP A 809 47.38 -6.13 33.78
N SER A 810 48.21 -6.12 32.75
CA SER A 810 48.32 -7.20 31.77
C SER A 810 48.93 -8.48 32.35
N ASP A 811 49.83 -8.37 33.34
CA ASP A 811 50.45 -9.54 33.97
C ASP A 811 49.42 -10.35 34.77
N ARG A 812 48.58 -9.67 35.55
CA ARG A 812 47.46 -10.30 36.26
C ARG A 812 46.42 -10.84 35.28
N LEU A 813 46.11 -10.10 34.21
CA LEU A 813 45.17 -10.57 33.19
C LEU A 813 45.63 -11.89 32.56
N VAL A 814 46.89 -11.96 32.11
CA VAL A 814 47.46 -13.17 31.49
C VAL A 814 47.46 -14.34 32.49
N SER A 815 47.79 -14.09 33.77
CA SER A 815 47.70 -15.12 34.82
C SER A 815 46.27 -15.66 35.00
N VAL A 816 45.28 -14.77 35.06
CA VAL A 816 43.86 -15.12 35.16
C VAL A 816 43.41 -15.91 33.92
N MET A 817 43.79 -15.48 32.73
CA MET A 817 43.45 -16.15 31.47
C MET A 817 44.08 -17.53 31.36
N ASN A 818 45.36 -17.68 31.70
CA ASN A 818 46.05 -18.98 31.68
C ASN A 818 45.44 -20.00 32.65
N LYS A 819 44.90 -19.53 33.78
CA LYS A 819 44.24 -20.40 34.76
C LYS A 819 42.79 -20.71 34.39
N GLY A 820 42.03 -19.71 33.93
CA GLY A 820 40.57 -19.80 33.76
C GLY A 820 40.09 -20.10 32.34
N PHE A 821 40.86 -19.68 31.33
CA PHE A 821 40.53 -19.87 29.91
C PHE A 821 41.79 -19.94 29.02
N PRO A 822 42.70 -20.90 29.29
CA PRO A 822 43.96 -21.03 28.56
C PRO A 822 43.77 -21.29 27.05
N GLU A 823 42.63 -21.87 26.67
CA GLU A 823 42.32 -22.22 25.28
C GLU A 823 42.23 -21.00 24.36
N LEU A 824 41.96 -19.80 24.90
CA LEU A 824 41.99 -18.57 24.10
C LEU A 824 43.43 -18.15 23.72
N GLY A 825 44.41 -18.49 24.56
CA GLY A 825 45.84 -18.31 24.30
C GLY A 825 46.34 -16.87 24.32
N ILE A 826 45.71 -15.98 25.08
CA ILE A 826 46.11 -14.56 25.20
C ILE A 826 47.53 -14.45 25.76
N GLN A 827 48.38 -13.69 25.06
CA GLN A 827 49.71 -13.30 25.49
C GLN A 827 49.75 -11.83 25.93
N LYS A 828 50.85 -11.42 26.56
CA LYS A 828 51.05 -10.01 26.96
C LYS A 828 51.02 -9.06 25.76
N ASP A 829 51.52 -9.49 24.60
CA ASP A 829 51.53 -8.69 23.36
C ASP A 829 50.12 -8.46 22.77
N ASP A 830 49.13 -9.29 23.13
CA ASP A 830 47.73 -9.10 22.73
C ASP A 830 47.01 -8.04 23.60
N CYS A 831 47.63 -7.67 24.72
CA CYS A 831 47.05 -6.80 25.73
C CYS A 831 47.47 -5.34 25.52
N LYS A 832 46.53 -4.42 25.75
CA LYS A 832 46.78 -2.98 25.78
C LYS A 832 46.38 -2.43 27.14
N GLU A 833 47.36 -1.90 27.86
CA GLU A 833 47.14 -1.15 29.09
C GLU A 833 46.82 0.31 28.76
N MET A 834 45.79 0.85 29.41
CA MET A 834 45.30 2.21 29.19
C MET A 834 44.47 2.67 30.40
N SER A 835 44.03 3.92 30.41
CA SER A 835 43.05 4.39 31.39
C SER A 835 41.64 3.87 31.07
N TRP A 836 40.74 3.91 32.06
CA TRP A 836 39.35 3.48 31.85
C TRP A 836 38.67 4.24 30.69
N ILE A 837 38.87 5.56 30.56
CA ILE A 837 38.19 6.32 29.50
C ILE A 837 38.70 5.95 28.09
N GLU A 838 39.99 5.64 27.95
CA GLU A 838 40.58 5.23 26.68
C GLU A 838 40.06 3.86 26.26
N SER A 839 39.75 3.00 27.24
CA SER A 839 39.09 1.73 26.96
C SER A 839 37.72 1.90 26.30
N GLU A 840 36.98 2.96 26.61
CA GLU A 840 35.69 3.25 25.95
C GLU A 840 35.88 3.59 24.46
N LEU A 841 36.99 4.24 24.10
CA LEU A 841 37.39 4.49 22.71
C LEU A 841 37.76 3.18 22.00
N PHE A 842 38.43 2.27 22.69
CA PHE A 842 38.74 0.94 22.18
C PHE A 842 37.48 0.14 21.82
N TRP A 843 36.43 0.22 22.63
CA TRP A 843 35.14 -0.43 22.38
C TRP A 843 34.35 0.16 21.21
N SER A 844 34.54 1.45 20.92
CA SER A 844 33.92 2.11 19.76
C SER A 844 34.73 1.96 18.47
N SER A 845 35.86 1.25 18.51
CA SER A 845 36.82 1.14 17.40
C SER A 845 37.34 2.49 16.92
N THR A 846 37.49 3.45 17.85
CA THR A 846 38.10 4.77 17.63
C THR A 846 39.30 4.98 18.56
N ASP A 847 40.07 3.92 18.80
CA ASP A 847 41.18 3.88 19.77
C ASP A 847 42.30 4.91 19.52
N LYS A 848 42.35 5.50 18.32
CA LYS A 848 43.29 6.58 17.95
C LYS A 848 42.73 7.99 18.10
N ALA A 849 41.44 8.13 18.40
CA ALA A 849 40.80 9.44 18.55
C ALA A 849 41.11 10.05 19.93
N PRO A 850 41.09 11.38 20.06
CA PRO A 850 41.17 12.03 21.36
C PRO A 850 39.88 11.78 22.18
N VAL A 851 39.99 11.80 23.51
CA VAL A 851 38.88 11.51 24.45
C VAL A 851 37.69 12.46 24.25
N GLU A 852 37.94 13.67 23.78
CA GLU A 852 36.94 14.69 23.41
C GLU A 852 35.93 14.19 22.37
N VAL A 853 36.27 13.16 21.58
CA VAL A 853 35.34 12.55 20.62
C VAL A 853 34.09 11.99 21.30
N LEU A 854 34.14 11.66 22.60
CA LEU A 854 32.99 11.22 23.38
C LEU A 854 31.91 12.30 23.53
N LEU A 855 32.27 13.58 23.34
CA LEU A 855 31.34 14.71 23.32
C LEU A 855 30.62 14.85 21.96
N ASP A 856 31.10 14.17 20.92
CA ASP A 856 30.46 14.19 19.61
C ASP A 856 29.20 13.30 19.58
N ARG A 857 28.03 13.97 19.61
CA ARG A 857 26.73 13.30 19.53
C ARG A 857 26.44 12.71 18.15
N SER A 858 27.27 12.97 17.14
CA SER A 858 27.14 12.45 15.78
C SER A 858 28.10 11.30 15.45
N LEU A 859 28.96 10.91 16.40
CA LEU A 859 30.01 9.91 16.22
C LEU A 859 29.52 8.61 15.54
N PHE A 860 28.36 8.11 15.98
CA PHE A 860 27.70 6.96 15.34
C PHE A 860 26.68 7.44 14.31
N LYS A 861 26.99 7.19 13.03
CA LYS A 861 26.07 7.40 11.90
C LYS A 861 24.85 6.49 12.02
N SER A 862 23.68 7.00 11.64
CA SER A 862 22.46 6.22 11.61
C SER A 862 22.54 5.14 10.53
N GLN A 863 22.08 3.93 10.89
CA GLN A 863 22.03 2.77 10.01
C GLN A 863 20.62 2.16 10.05
N TYR A 864 20.30 1.32 9.08
CA TYR A 864 19.14 0.47 9.21
C TYR A 864 19.48 -0.71 10.10
N ALA A 865 18.62 -0.99 11.07
CA ALA A 865 18.88 -2.01 12.07
C ALA A 865 17.61 -2.74 12.50
N LYS A 866 17.74 -4.05 12.74
CA LYS A 866 16.84 -4.84 13.58
C LYS A 866 17.68 -5.56 14.64
N ARG A 867 17.14 -5.62 15.84
CA ARG A 867 17.76 -6.24 17.01
C ARG A 867 16.74 -7.09 17.75
N LYS A 868 17.22 -8.16 18.39
CA LYS A 868 16.48 -9.00 19.34
C LYS A 868 17.43 -9.40 20.48
N SER A 869 16.89 -9.95 21.56
CA SER A 869 17.68 -10.39 22.71
C SER A 869 17.17 -11.70 23.29
N ASP A 870 18.08 -12.51 23.82
CA ASP A 870 17.76 -13.66 24.67
C ASP A 870 18.71 -13.75 25.86
N PHE A 871 18.39 -14.62 26.81
CA PHE A 871 19.27 -15.01 27.91
C PHE A 871 19.55 -16.50 27.83
N LEU A 872 20.81 -16.88 28.01
CA LEU A 872 21.23 -18.27 28.12
C LEU A 872 21.36 -18.65 29.59
N GLN A 873 20.75 -19.78 29.98
CA GLN A 873 20.78 -20.29 31.36
C GLN A 873 21.53 -21.63 31.47
N ILE A 874 21.59 -22.39 30.37
CA ILE A 874 22.28 -23.68 30.27
C ILE A 874 23.17 -23.61 29.02
N PRO A 875 24.46 -24.00 29.08
CA PRO A 875 25.34 -23.97 27.92
C PRO A 875 24.78 -24.75 26.73
N ILE A 876 24.94 -24.21 25.53
CA ILE A 876 24.51 -24.88 24.30
C ILE A 876 25.40 -26.10 24.07
N PRO A 877 24.85 -27.32 23.90
CA PRO A 877 25.63 -28.51 23.58
C PRO A 877 26.47 -28.32 22.31
N LYS A 878 27.60 -29.02 22.19
CA LYS A 878 28.53 -28.86 21.06
C LYS A 878 27.83 -29.00 19.69
N ASP A 879 27.05 -30.06 19.49
CA ASP A 879 26.28 -30.29 18.25
C ASP A 879 25.26 -29.18 17.96
N GLY A 880 24.70 -28.60 19.04
CA GLY A 880 23.80 -27.44 18.97
C GLY A 880 24.55 -26.17 18.53
N MET A 881 25.75 -25.94 19.07
CA MET A 881 26.62 -24.84 18.67
C MET A 881 27.07 -24.97 17.21
N GLU A 882 27.46 -26.17 16.78
CA GLU A 882 27.77 -26.44 15.37
C GLU A 882 26.58 -26.18 14.45
N SER A 883 25.38 -26.59 14.86
CA SER A 883 24.14 -26.32 14.12
C SER A 883 23.82 -24.82 14.07
N LEU A 884 24.07 -24.08 15.14
CA LEU A 884 23.95 -22.63 15.17
C LEU A 884 24.89 -21.96 14.17
N LEU A 885 26.17 -22.34 14.16
CA LEU A 885 27.16 -21.78 13.24
C LEU A 885 26.81 -22.10 11.78
N ARG A 886 26.35 -23.32 11.49
CA ARG A 886 25.81 -23.68 10.17
C ARG A 886 24.62 -22.82 9.78
N LYS A 887 23.68 -22.59 10.70
CA LYS A 887 22.51 -21.74 10.44
C LYS A 887 22.93 -20.29 10.18
N MET A 888 23.88 -19.76 10.93
CA MET A 888 24.41 -18.41 10.70
C MET A 888 25.09 -18.29 9.32
N MET A 889 25.82 -19.33 8.88
CA MET A 889 26.42 -19.38 7.54
C MET A 889 25.40 -19.49 6.41
N GLU A 890 24.26 -20.13 6.65
CA GLU A 890 23.13 -20.16 5.73
C GLU A 890 22.52 -18.76 5.55
N LEU A 891 22.31 -18.04 6.66
CA LEU A 891 21.66 -16.71 6.64
C LEU A 891 22.61 -15.57 6.22
N ARG A 892 23.92 -15.68 6.50
CA ARG A 892 25.01 -14.75 6.10
C ARG A 892 24.92 -13.29 6.57
N VAL A 893 23.88 -12.90 7.29
CA VAL A 893 23.64 -11.48 7.61
C VAL A 893 23.50 -11.18 9.11
N VAL A 894 23.14 -12.16 9.94
CA VAL A 894 22.85 -11.92 11.36
C VAL A 894 24.08 -12.28 12.20
N GLY A 895 24.57 -11.33 12.99
CA GLY A 895 25.60 -11.54 14.02
C GLY A 895 25.00 -11.75 15.41
N LEU A 896 25.75 -12.42 16.28
CA LEU A 896 25.38 -12.70 17.68
C LEU A 896 26.46 -12.18 18.63
N ALA A 897 26.10 -11.26 19.54
CA ALA A 897 27.00 -10.85 20.62
C ALA A 897 26.57 -11.46 21.96
N PHE A 898 27.44 -12.28 22.54
CA PHE A 898 27.27 -12.88 23.85
C PHE A 898 28.00 -12.04 24.90
N ASN A 899 27.27 -11.60 25.92
CA ASN A 899 27.77 -10.71 26.97
C ASN A 899 27.68 -11.43 28.32
N PRO A 900 28.81 -11.73 28.99
CA PRO A 900 28.85 -12.61 30.16
C PRO A 900 28.18 -11.98 31.37
N TYR A 901 27.36 -12.78 32.06
CA TYR A 901 26.74 -12.45 33.35
C TYR A 901 27.61 -13.01 34.47
N GLY A 902 27.05 -13.51 35.56
CA GLY A 902 27.82 -13.88 36.74
C GLY A 902 28.36 -12.67 37.50
N GLY A 903 29.30 -12.93 38.41
CA GLY A 903 29.84 -11.88 39.29
C GLY A 903 28.73 -11.17 40.06
N ARG A 904 28.76 -9.84 40.08
CA ARG A 904 27.80 -8.98 40.78
C ARG A 904 26.36 -9.16 40.28
N MET A 905 26.17 -9.53 39.02
CA MET A 905 24.83 -9.77 38.45
C MET A 905 24.10 -10.96 39.11
N SER A 906 24.83 -11.91 39.68
CA SER A 906 24.25 -13.06 40.38
C SER A 906 23.99 -12.82 41.88
N GLU A 907 24.55 -11.76 42.46
CA GLU A 907 24.35 -11.42 43.87
C GLU A 907 23.10 -10.57 44.09
N ILE A 908 22.71 -9.80 43.07
CA ILE A 908 21.59 -8.89 43.16
C ILE A 908 20.30 -9.70 42.99
N PRO A 909 19.33 -9.62 43.92
CA PRO A 909 18.05 -10.31 43.79
C PRO A 909 17.30 -9.86 42.52
N ASP A 910 16.53 -10.77 41.92
CA ASP A 910 15.77 -10.51 40.70
C ASP A 910 14.61 -9.53 40.88
N TRP A 911 14.20 -9.23 42.11
CA TRP A 911 13.16 -8.26 42.45
C TRP A 911 13.70 -6.88 42.89
N GLU A 912 15.02 -6.74 43.09
CA GLU A 912 15.67 -5.52 43.60
C GLU A 912 15.39 -4.31 42.70
N THR A 913 15.38 -4.53 41.38
CA THR A 913 14.93 -3.57 40.37
C THR A 913 13.97 -4.26 39.40
N PRO A 914 13.23 -3.53 38.56
CA PRO A 914 12.37 -4.14 37.55
C PRO A 914 13.08 -5.12 36.62
N PHE A 915 14.39 -4.96 36.40
CA PHE A 915 15.19 -5.86 35.58
C PHE A 915 15.43 -7.20 36.31
N PRO A 916 14.86 -8.31 35.81
CA PRO A 916 14.79 -9.56 36.58
C PRO A 916 15.92 -10.56 36.24
N HIS A 917 16.71 -10.30 35.18
CA HIS A 917 17.61 -11.31 34.63
C HIS A 917 18.91 -11.36 35.42
N ARG A 918 18.89 -11.93 36.62
CA ARG A 918 20.01 -11.97 37.58
C ARG A 918 20.64 -13.37 37.65
N ALA A 919 20.73 -13.95 38.85
CA ALA A 919 21.23 -15.30 39.08
C ALA A 919 20.56 -16.34 38.17
N GLY A 920 21.33 -17.33 37.71
CA GLY A 920 20.89 -18.37 36.78
C GLY A 920 21.04 -18.04 35.30
N ASN A 921 21.37 -16.79 34.93
CA ASN A 921 21.72 -16.43 33.54
C ASN A 921 23.25 -16.44 33.38
N ILE A 922 23.76 -17.18 32.41
CA ILE A 922 25.19 -17.30 32.10
C ILE A 922 25.64 -16.11 31.26
N PHE A 923 24.86 -15.76 30.23
CA PHE A 923 25.09 -14.58 29.41
C PHE A 923 23.83 -14.13 28.68
N LYS A 924 23.83 -12.87 28.25
CA LYS A 924 22.82 -12.33 27.34
C LYS A 924 23.29 -12.42 25.89
N ILE A 925 22.38 -12.81 25.00
CA ILE A 925 22.57 -12.89 23.56
C ILE A 925 21.92 -11.68 22.90
N HIS A 926 22.66 -11.04 21.98
CA HIS A 926 22.21 -9.93 21.18
C HIS A 926 22.24 -10.31 19.70
N TYR A 927 21.06 -10.38 19.08
CA TYR A 927 20.90 -10.61 17.64
C TYR A 927 21.04 -9.27 16.93
N SER A 928 21.99 -9.17 16.00
CA SER A 928 22.32 -7.91 15.36
C SER A 928 22.42 -8.05 13.85
N VAL A 929 21.57 -7.33 13.13
CA VAL A 929 21.69 -7.12 11.68
C VAL A 929 21.67 -5.63 11.35
N ASN A 930 22.65 -5.18 10.59
CA ASN A 930 22.73 -3.84 10.03
C ASN A 930 22.74 -3.91 8.51
N TRP A 931 22.15 -2.91 7.87
CA TRP A 931 22.26 -2.74 6.43
C TRP A 931 22.26 -1.25 6.05
N HIS A 932 22.67 -0.95 4.82
CA HIS A 932 22.92 0.41 4.34
C HIS A 932 21.92 0.90 3.31
N GLU A 933 21.34 -0.01 2.54
CA GLU A 933 20.44 0.31 1.43
C GLU A 933 18.99 0.53 1.92
N GLU A 934 18.34 1.53 1.34
CA GLU A 934 16.92 1.78 1.57
C GLU A 934 16.06 0.86 0.70
N GLY A 935 14.99 0.32 1.28
CA GLY A 935 14.01 -0.48 0.53
C GLY A 935 13.11 -1.28 1.48
N SER A 936 11.81 -1.24 1.26
CA SER A 936 10.85 -1.98 2.09
C SER A 936 11.05 -3.49 2.01
N GLU A 937 11.40 -4.01 0.83
CA GLU A 937 11.68 -5.44 0.61
C GLU A 937 12.99 -5.87 1.29
N LEU A 938 14.05 -5.06 1.18
CA LEU A 938 15.31 -5.28 1.88
C LEU A 938 15.11 -5.26 3.40
N ALA A 939 14.37 -4.26 3.92
CA ALA A 939 14.05 -4.19 5.34
C ALA A 939 13.26 -5.42 5.79
N ALA A 940 12.26 -5.87 5.01
CA ALA A 940 11.51 -7.09 5.30
C ALA A 940 12.42 -8.33 5.29
N TYR A 941 13.35 -8.42 4.34
CA TYR A 941 14.34 -9.50 4.27
C TYR A 941 15.21 -9.56 5.53
N TYR A 942 15.91 -8.48 5.91
CA TYR A 942 16.81 -8.50 7.08
C TYR A 942 16.06 -8.72 8.40
N VAL A 943 14.87 -8.12 8.54
CA VAL A 943 13.99 -8.39 9.69
C VAL A 943 13.61 -9.87 9.74
N ASN A 944 13.25 -10.48 8.60
CA ASN A 944 12.91 -11.89 8.52
C ASN A 944 14.12 -12.80 8.84
N GLN A 945 15.31 -12.50 8.33
CA GLN A 945 16.53 -13.27 8.66
C GLN A 945 16.79 -13.27 10.18
N THR A 946 16.55 -12.14 10.84
CA THR A 946 16.67 -12.04 12.31
C THR A 946 15.62 -12.90 13.02
N ARG A 947 14.38 -12.93 12.52
CA ARG A 947 13.31 -13.80 13.06
C ARG A 947 13.65 -15.27 12.89
N VAL A 948 14.11 -15.68 11.72
CA VAL A 948 14.53 -17.07 11.44
C VAL A 948 15.62 -17.54 12.41
N LEU A 949 16.66 -16.73 12.64
CA LEU A 949 17.71 -17.10 13.61
C LEU A 949 17.21 -17.09 15.05
N TYR A 950 16.34 -16.14 15.40
CA TYR A 950 15.74 -16.07 16.72
C TYR A 950 14.86 -17.30 17.00
N ASP A 951 14.03 -17.71 16.03
CA ASP A 951 13.19 -18.91 16.15
C ASP A 951 14.04 -20.18 16.24
N PHE A 952 15.13 -20.26 15.47
CA PHE A 952 16.10 -21.36 15.57
C PHE A 952 16.71 -21.48 16.99
N MET A 953 16.92 -20.36 17.68
CA MET A 953 17.54 -20.35 19.00
C MET A 953 16.61 -20.73 20.16
N THR A 954 15.30 -20.86 19.90
CA THR A 954 14.27 -21.20 20.90
C THR A 954 14.61 -22.37 21.82
N PRO A 955 15.11 -23.54 21.36
CA PRO A 955 15.39 -24.67 22.24
C PRO A 955 16.61 -24.48 23.14
N PHE A 956 17.46 -23.48 22.86
CA PHE A 956 18.73 -23.28 23.56
C PHE A 956 18.67 -22.22 24.65
N VAL A 957 17.76 -21.26 24.53
CA VAL A 957 17.68 -20.08 25.40
C VAL A 957 16.68 -20.28 26.55
N SER A 958 16.59 -19.30 27.44
CA SER A 958 15.60 -19.29 28.53
C SER A 958 14.19 -19.54 28.00
N LYS A 959 13.37 -20.25 28.79
CA LYS A 959 11.97 -20.56 28.49
C LYS A 959 11.12 -20.32 29.73
N ASP A 960 9.82 -20.14 29.50
CA ASP A 960 8.79 -20.00 30.54
C ASP A 960 9.05 -18.90 31.59
N PRO A 961 9.16 -17.61 31.19
CA PRO A 961 9.07 -17.09 29.83
C PRO A 961 10.43 -17.01 29.13
N ARG A 962 10.43 -16.92 27.79
CA ARG A 962 11.63 -16.59 27.00
C ARG A 962 12.03 -15.14 27.27
N GLY A 963 13.08 -14.95 28.07
CA GLY A 963 13.49 -13.64 28.57
C GLY A 963 13.99 -12.71 27.46
N ALA A 964 13.62 -11.43 27.56
CA ALA A 964 14.04 -10.37 26.65
C ALA A 964 14.48 -9.12 27.45
N TYR A 965 15.28 -8.26 26.82
CA TYR A 965 15.81 -7.05 27.44
C TYR A 965 15.09 -5.80 26.91
N LEU A 966 14.46 -5.03 27.80
CA LEU A 966 13.62 -3.88 27.43
C LEU A 966 14.34 -2.85 26.55
N ASN A 967 15.59 -2.51 26.87
CA ASN A 967 16.34 -1.53 26.07
C ASN A 967 16.63 -2.03 24.64
N TYR A 968 16.47 -3.34 24.39
CA TYR A 968 16.46 -3.93 23.05
C TYR A 968 15.01 -4.19 22.62
N ARG A 969 14.21 -3.12 22.64
CA ARG A 969 12.77 -3.14 22.38
C ARG A 969 12.45 -3.89 21.07
N ASP A 970 11.42 -4.71 21.10
CA ASP A 970 11.11 -5.65 20.02
C ASP A 970 9.60 -5.85 19.89
N LEU A 971 9.00 -5.20 18.89
CA LEU A 971 7.55 -5.25 18.67
C LEU A 971 7.07 -6.64 18.20
N ASP A 972 7.98 -7.53 17.76
CA ASP A 972 7.62 -8.89 17.38
C ASP A 972 7.17 -9.73 18.59
N ILE A 973 7.50 -9.32 19.82
CA ILE A 973 7.05 -10.01 21.03
C ILE A 973 5.54 -9.83 21.26
N GLY A 974 5.02 -8.67 20.87
CA GLY A 974 3.62 -8.28 21.08
C GLY A 974 3.50 -6.79 21.35
N VAL A 975 2.32 -6.23 21.10
CA VAL A 975 1.97 -4.83 21.37
C VAL A 975 0.68 -4.77 22.18
N SER A 976 0.49 -3.70 22.95
CA SER A 976 -0.75 -3.47 23.70
C SER A 976 -1.51 -2.28 23.16
N SER A 977 -2.82 -2.45 23.01
CA SER A 977 -3.77 -1.38 22.72
C SER A 977 -4.29 -0.74 24.01
N VAL A 978 -4.74 0.51 23.91
CA VAL A 978 -5.37 1.21 25.04
C VAL A 978 -6.84 0.75 25.14
N GLY A 979 -7.17 -0.02 26.19
CA GLY A 979 -8.53 -0.51 26.42
C GLY A 979 -8.62 -1.61 27.48
N ASN A 980 -9.76 -2.30 27.53
CA ASN A 980 -10.03 -3.36 28.53
C ASN A 980 -9.04 -4.54 28.44
N ASN A 981 -8.49 -4.81 27.24
CA ASN A 981 -7.54 -5.90 27.02
C ASN A 981 -6.07 -5.50 27.22
N SER A 982 -5.80 -4.24 27.56
CA SER A 982 -4.43 -3.72 27.68
C SER A 982 -3.55 -4.51 28.64
N TYR A 983 -4.08 -4.98 29.78
CA TYR A 983 -3.33 -5.82 30.72
C TYR A 983 -2.97 -7.18 30.11
N SER A 984 -3.94 -7.88 29.50
CA SER A 984 -3.69 -9.20 28.90
C SER A 984 -2.74 -9.13 27.71
N GLU A 985 -2.86 -8.10 26.88
CA GLU A 985 -1.95 -7.86 25.74
C GLU A 985 -0.56 -7.48 26.25
N GLY A 986 -0.50 -6.58 27.23
CA GLY A 986 0.76 -6.12 27.81
C GLY A 986 1.52 -7.18 28.59
N LYS A 987 0.80 -8.14 29.17
CA LYS A 987 1.40 -9.28 29.88
C LYS A 987 2.30 -10.12 28.98
N VAL A 988 2.00 -10.24 27.68
CA VAL A 988 2.78 -11.03 26.72
C VAL A 988 4.23 -10.56 26.61
N TYR A 989 4.46 -9.25 26.44
CA TYR A 989 5.82 -8.70 26.44
C TYR A 989 6.33 -8.42 27.85
N GLY A 990 5.42 -8.09 28.77
CA GLY A 990 5.73 -7.77 30.16
C GLY A 990 6.43 -8.91 30.89
N GLU A 991 5.95 -10.14 30.76
CA GLU A 991 6.58 -11.31 31.39
C GLU A 991 7.95 -11.62 30.77
N LYS A 992 8.16 -11.38 29.47
CA LYS A 992 9.48 -11.57 28.84
C LYS A 992 10.49 -10.53 29.31
N TYR A 993 10.09 -9.27 29.44
CA TYR A 993 10.98 -8.20 29.90
C TYR A 993 11.24 -8.23 31.40
N PHE A 994 10.21 -8.51 32.21
CA PHE A 994 10.22 -8.28 33.66
C PHE A 994 9.94 -9.52 34.51
N LYS A 995 9.61 -10.67 33.91
CA LYS A 995 9.28 -11.92 34.63
C LYS A 995 8.27 -11.64 35.75
N GLY A 996 8.56 -12.07 36.99
CA GLY A 996 7.71 -11.84 38.16
C GLY A 996 7.53 -10.37 38.57
N ASN A 997 8.37 -9.45 38.07
CA ASN A 997 8.28 -8.03 38.41
C ASN A 997 7.18 -7.29 37.64
N PHE A 998 6.60 -7.90 36.61
CA PHE A 998 5.59 -7.26 35.77
C PHE A 998 4.35 -6.80 36.55
N ASP A 999 3.81 -7.64 37.44
CA ASP A 999 2.60 -7.28 38.20
C ASP A 999 2.84 -6.12 39.17
N ARG A 1000 4.04 -6.01 39.75
CA ARG A 1000 4.43 -4.84 40.56
C ARG A 1000 4.49 -3.58 39.69
N LEU A 1001 5.06 -3.64 38.49
CA LEU A 1001 5.07 -2.52 37.54
C LEU A 1001 3.64 -2.08 37.19
N VAL A 1002 2.73 -3.01 36.92
CA VAL A 1002 1.31 -2.73 36.65
C VAL A 1002 0.64 -2.06 37.84
N LYS A 1003 0.93 -2.49 39.07
CA LYS A 1003 0.44 -1.84 40.29
C LYS A 1003 0.92 -0.39 40.36
N VAL A 1004 2.23 -0.15 40.17
CA VAL A 1004 2.81 1.20 40.19
C VAL A 1004 2.18 2.07 39.09
N LYS A 1005 2.08 1.56 37.87
CA LYS A 1005 1.44 2.25 36.74
C LYS A 1005 0.02 2.68 37.07
N THR A 1006 -0.77 1.78 37.67
CA THR A 1006 -2.16 2.03 38.05
C THR A 1006 -2.27 3.15 39.09
N MET A 1007 -1.30 3.27 39.99
CA MET A 1007 -1.26 4.32 41.01
C MET A 1007 -0.85 5.68 40.44
N VAL A 1008 0.21 5.73 39.62
CA VAL A 1008 0.84 7.00 39.22
C VAL A 1008 0.25 7.60 37.94
N ASP A 1009 -0.32 6.77 37.07
CA ASP A 1009 -0.96 7.20 35.82
C ASP A 1009 -2.22 6.36 35.51
N PRO A 1010 -3.29 6.51 36.31
CA PRO A 1010 -4.55 5.80 36.09
C PRO A 1010 -5.28 6.23 34.81
N GLY A 1011 -4.90 7.38 34.23
CA GLY A 1011 -5.47 7.95 33.02
C GLY A 1011 -4.80 7.48 31.72
N ILE A 1012 -3.74 6.66 31.81
CA ILE A 1012 -3.01 6.12 30.64
C ILE A 1012 -2.42 7.24 29.77
N PHE A 1013 -1.92 8.32 30.38
CA PHE A 1013 -1.32 9.43 29.63
C PHE A 1013 0.03 9.04 29.04
N PHE A 1014 0.90 8.42 29.84
CA PHE A 1014 2.22 7.97 29.44
C PHE A 1014 2.12 6.57 28.83
N THR A 1015 1.97 6.49 27.52
CA THR A 1015 1.75 5.20 26.84
C THR A 1015 2.38 5.15 25.45
N ASP A 1016 2.91 3.96 25.14
CA ASP A 1016 3.44 3.56 23.85
C ASP A 1016 2.98 2.12 23.53
N GLU A 1017 3.39 1.59 22.38
CA GLU A 1017 2.98 0.28 21.88
C GLU A 1017 3.39 -0.90 22.80
N GLN A 1018 4.34 -0.71 23.73
CA GLN A 1018 4.78 -1.70 24.73
C GLN A 1018 4.90 -1.12 26.15
N SER A 1019 4.16 -0.05 26.47
CA SER A 1019 4.20 0.58 27.79
C SER A 1019 3.46 -0.27 28.83
N ILE A 1020 3.92 -0.25 30.08
CA ILE A 1020 3.23 -0.97 31.17
C ILE A 1020 1.74 -0.57 31.21
N PRO A 1021 0.80 -1.54 31.09
CA PRO A 1021 -0.63 -1.25 31.16
C PRO A 1021 -1.09 -1.06 32.62
N PRO A 1022 -2.05 -0.17 32.89
CA PRO A 1022 -2.72 -0.15 34.20
C PRO A 1022 -3.81 -1.24 34.29
N ARG A 1023 -4.29 -1.50 35.51
CA ARG A 1023 -5.37 -2.46 35.78
C ARG A 1023 -6.70 -1.73 36.02
N PHE A 1024 -7.73 -2.05 35.22
CA PHE A 1024 -9.05 -1.37 35.25
C PHE A 1024 -10.10 -1.99 36.17
N ASP A 1025 -9.78 -3.06 36.90
CA ASP A 1025 -10.74 -3.75 37.77
C ASP A 1025 -11.22 -2.81 38.91
N SER A 1026 -12.54 -2.63 39.02
CA SER A 1026 -13.20 -1.78 40.02
C SER A 1026 -12.94 -2.22 41.46
N ARG A 1027 -12.68 -3.52 41.70
CA ARG A 1027 -12.26 -4.04 43.02
C ARG A 1027 -10.83 -3.63 43.35
N TYR A 1028 -9.94 -3.61 42.35
CA TYR A 1028 -8.54 -3.23 42.51
C TYR A 1028 -8.40 -1.72 42.79
N ARG A 1029 -9.20 -0.86 42.15
CA ARG A 1029 -9.22 0.58 42.44
C ARG A 1029 -9.72 0.94 43.85
N ARG A 1030 -10.54 0.10 44.49
CA ARG A 1030 -11.05 0.31 45.87
C ARG A 1030 -10.04 -0.08 46.96
N MET A 1031 -9.08 -0.96 46.68
CA MET A 1031 -8.04 -1.35 47.65
C MET A 1031 -7.00 -0.24 47.93
N PHE A 1032 -6.95 0.81 47.10
CA PHE A 1032 -5.89 1.83 47.13
C PHE A 1032 -6.43 3.27 47.13
N ARG A 1033 -7.74 3.44 47.38
CA ARG A 1033 -8.33 4.76 47.67
C ARG A 1033 -8.43 4.98 49.16
#